data_AF-A0A0B7FB55-F1
#
_entry.id   AF-A0A0B7FB55-F1
#
_cell.length_a   1.000
_cell.length_b   1.000
_cell.length_c   1.000
_cell.angle_alpha   90.00
_cell.angle_beta   90.00
_cell.angle_gamma   90.00
#
_symmetry.space_group_name_H-M   'P 1'
#
loop_
_entity.id
_entity.type
_entity.pdbx_description
1 polymer ?
#
loop_
_entity_poly.entity_id
_entity_poly.type
_entity_poly.pdbx_seq_one_letter_code
_entity_poly.pdbx_strand_id
1 'polypeptide(L)'
;MSLTRLLSVPELVVDCLSHLSASQYDDASVRTLLACIETCRSLGQIAKTDSLWAPHYWVRYTRDQGLTGDWYSRYVSRRRRDVRAVSLLNDIISTPSKRDASINELVEMGDLAWDALRMEAMCQVPDEVKDVWAKEDKERRTERWDGIGEEWNGGDTNDGSAEGPDSRRITNDWIQRRWWAKQALGTMARASAVHSMSKVFSGDKPHPTSPENARIFEEGIKALSGLMGANTAEIGHNYDNLARACSQYLESTGISTDPRSSVFDLKAFSAGVCDWMVGQGFKRATVGHYYDLMGHFPHKFMTTNRSTLPMSLVYTFVALVTRLGLRASPVGFPGHVHAWIALPDSGPEWEDGSLAVDVFHADSELFLSKETLGEQLRELGVPEGQRRVLMGPAEASEMVFRAANNILRVQHQIDHSLSSEARAAALYASATTFLIARPEAADASRFIGGIMSVVKEYFPLDTEPVLARALCGLLIRDPHQSVGFQLRHIVDRLKQDFVEVNGRGSVQWWVGLVFRHRKFGYMGLVLGWDKECRADEEWIETVGVNQLPRGRKQPFYSVIGEDGGTRYVAEENIVPLPTAPNEKGEQDRVGWSNVHEFLINSAWTIEQTFSRVEVDEELGRAWFVPSANTAREFPGDTEVGRAHMHRPANEHV
;
A
#
# COMPACT_ATOMS: atom_id res chain seq x y z
N MET A 1 23.64 41.20 23.02
CA MET A 1 24.99 40.99 22.45
C MET A 1 24.95 41.41 20.98
N SER A 2 26.00 42.03 20.43
CA SER A 2 26.06 42.21 18.97
C SER A 2 26.27 40.85 18.29
N LEU A 3 25.78 40.67 17.06
CA LEU A 3 25.97 39.44 16.27
C LEU A 3 27.46 39.04 16.23
N THR A 4 28.36 40.01 16.17
CA THR A 4 29.82 39.83 16.18
C THR A 4 30.33 39.19 17.48
N ARG A 5 29.74 39.51 18.64
CA ARG A 5 30.09 38.89 19.93
C ARG A 5 29.42 37.52 20.12
N LEU A 6 28.29 37.28 19.47
CA LEU A 6 27.62 35.99 19.50
C LEU A 6 28.37 34.97 18.64
N LEU A 7 28.79 35.37 17.45
CA LEU A 7 29.56 34.54 16.52
C LEU A 7 30.99 34.24 17.01
N SER A 8 31.49 34.91 18.05
CA SER A 8 32.76 34.55 18.69
C SER A 8 32.66 33.35 19.64
N VAL A 9 31.45 32.83 19.87
CA VAL A 9 31.21 31.60 20.65
C VAL A 9 30.31 30.65 19.84
N PRO A 10 30.89 29.90 18.87
CA PRO A 10 30.13 29.03 17.98
C PRO A 10 29.24 28.02 18.69
N GLU A 11 29.67 27.52 19.85
CA GLU A 11 28.96 26.52 20.65
C GLU A 11 27.61 27.06 21.14
N LEU A 12 27.55 28.32 21.57
CA LEU A 12 26.29 28.95 21.99
C LEU A 12 25.32 29.11 20.82
N VAL A 13 25.84 29.38 19.61
CA VAL A 13 25.00 29.50 18.41
C VAL A 13 24.44 28.14 18.01
N VAL A 14 25.25 27.08 18.07
CA VAL A 14 24.77 25.70 17.85
C VAL A 14 23.72 25.34 18.89
N ASP A 15 23.95 25.62 20.16
CA ASP A 15 22.99 25.38 21.24
C ASP A 15 21.66 26.10 20.99
N CYS A 16 21.68 27.39 20.63
CA CYS A 16 20.49 28.16 20.27
C CYS A 16 19.72 27.54 19.09
N LEU A 17 20.44 27.13 18.03
CA LEU A 17 19.84 26.54 16.84
C LEU A 17 19.36 25.11 17.08
N SER A 18 19.91 24.39 18.06
CA SER A 18 19.50 23.02 18.39
C SER A 18 18.10 22.94 18.99
N HIS A 19 17.55 24.06 19.47
CA HIS A 19 16.17 24.17 19.94
C HIS A 19 15.14 24.25 18.81
N LEU A 20 15.57 24.32 17.54
CA LEU A 20 14.66 24.25 16.40
C LEU A 20 14.07 22.84 16.30
N SER A 21 12.74 22.73 16.45
CA SER A 21 12.06 21.44 16.44
C SER A 21 12.17 20.75 15.08
N ALA A 22 12.56 19.47 15.07
CA ALA A 22 12.49 18.66 13.87
C ALA A 22 11.05 18.24 13.60
N SER A 23 10.59 18.39 12.35
CA SER A 23 9.27 17.97 11.91
C SER A 23 9.36 17.24 10.57
N GLN A 24 8.52 16.22 10.41
CA GLN A 24 8.38 15.48 9.16
C GLN A 24 7.62 16.30 8.10
N TYR A 25 6.60 17.05 8.52
CA TYR A 25 5.65 17.73 7.63
C TYR A 25 5.84 19.25 7.57
N ASP A 26 6.53 19.84 8.55
CA ASP A 26 6.81 21.27 8.59
C ASP A 26 8.30 21.58 8.32
N ASP A 27 8.51 22.54 7.43
CA ASP A 27 9.83 23.02 7.01
C ASP A 27 10.23 24.32 7.73
N ALA A 28 9.47 24.84 8.71
CA ALA A 28 9.77 26.13 9.38
C ALA A 28 11.17 26.20 10.01
N SER A 29 11.56 25.17 10.78
CA SER A 29 12.89 25.05 11.37
C SER A 29 13.99 24.98 10.31
N VAL A 30 13.77 24.18 9.26
CA VAL A 30 14.70 24.01 8.14
C VAL A 30 14.89 25.33 7.38
N ARG A 31 13.81 26.09 7.13
CA ARG A 31 13.88 27.42 6.51
C ARG A 31 14.68 28.39 7.37
N THR A 32 14.53 28.31 8.69
CA THR A 32 15.31 29.13 9.63
C THR A 32 16.80 28.80 9.54
N LEU A 33 17.18 27.53 9.52
CA LEU A 33 18.57 27.10 9.33
C LEU A 33 19.14 27.58 7.98
N LEU A 34 18.37 27.46 6.90
CA LEU A 34 18.78 27.94 5.58
C LEU A 34 18.97 29.47 5.56
N ALA A 35 18.08 30.23 6.20
CA ALA A 35 18.23 31.68 6.33
C ALA A 35 19.49 32.06 7.11
N CYS A 36 19.82 31.33 8.19
CA CYS A 36 21.09 31.49 8.91
C CYS A 36 22.30 31.22 8.00
N ILE A 37 22.22 30.21 7.13
CA ILE A 37 23.27 29.88 6.16
C ILE A 37 23.50 31.02 5.16
N GLU A 38 22.43 31.65 4.68
CA GLU A 38 22.48 32.73 3.70
C GLU A 38 22.93 34.07 4.29
N THR A 39 22.83 34.24 5.61
CA THR A 39 23.09 35.53 6.29
C THR A 39 24.56 35.97 6.19
N CYS A 40 25.52 35.13 6.59
CA CYS A 40 26.94 35.44 6.47
C CYS A 40 27.82 34.17 6.54
N ARG A 41 29.08 34.27 6.09
CA ARG A 41 29.98 33.10 6.00
C ARG A 41 30.18 32.39 7.34
N SER A 42 30.41 33.14 8.42
CA SER A 42 30.68 32.56 9.75
C SER A 42 29.45 31.85 10.32
N LEU A 43 28.28 32.49 10.29
CA LEU A 43 27.02 31.89 10.74
C LEU A 43 26.66 30.68 9.87
N GLY A 44 26.89 30.76 8.55
CA GLY A 44 26.58 29.66 7.66
C GLY A 44 27.49 28.44 7.76
N GLN A 45 28.72 28.58 8.28
CA GLN A 45 29.51 27.41 8.66
C GLN A 45 28.95 26.76 9.94
N ILE A 46 28.59 27.57 10.93
CA ILE A 46 28.00 27.08 12.18
C ILE A 46 26.65 26.39 11.94
N ALA A 47 25.77 27.00 11.12
CA ALA A 47 24.45 26.46 10.81
C ALA A 47 24.48 25.17 9.96
N LYS A 48 25.63 24.78 9.41
CA LYS A 48 25.84 23.50 8.71
C LYS A 48 26.37 22.38 9.60
N THR A 49 26.53 22.63 10.90
CA THR A 49 27.00 21.62 11.85
C THR A 49 26.09 20.39 11.84
N ASP A 50 26.69 19.20 11.79
CA ASP A 50 25.99 17.92 11.65
C ASP A 50 24.94 17.67 12.74
N SER A 51 25.19 18.08 13.99
CA SER A 51 24.26 17.95 15.10
C SER A 51 22.94 18.71 14.89
N LEU A 52 22.94 19.76 14.06
CA LEU A 52 21.73 20.53 13.74
C LEU A 52 20.88 19.82 12.69
N TRP A 53 21.49 19.11 11.74
CA TRP A 53 20.78 18.52 10.59
C TRP A 53 20.40 17.06 10.78
N ALA A 54 21.11 16.30 11.62
CA ALA A 54 20.77 14.91 11.89
C ALA A 54 19.31 14.74 12.38
N PRO A 55 18.81 15.50 13.37
CA PRO A 55 17.43 15.35 13.83
C PRO A 55 16.40 15.61 12.71
N HIS A 56 16.63 16.64 11.88
CA HIS A 56 15.77 16.96 10.74
C HIS A 56 15.82 15.88 9.64
N TYR A 57 16.96 15.22 9.47
CA TYR A 57 17.10 14.10 8.54
C TYR A 57 16.30 12.89 9.01
N TRP A 58 16.53 12.45 10.25
CA TRP A 58 15.97 11.20 10.77
C TRP A 58 14.46 11.24 10.98
N VAL A 59 13.89 12.40 11.32
CA VAL A 59 12.42 12.54 11.44
C VAL A 59 11.72 12.35 10.09
N ARG A 60 12.43 12.57 8.98
CA ARG A 60 11.87 12.56 7.63
C ARG A 60 12.27 11.34 6.80
N TYR A 61 13.50 10.87 6.96
CA TYR A 61 14.12 9.82 6.15
C TYR A 61 14.60 8.70 7.07
N THR A 62 13.78 7.67 7.22
CA THR A 62 14.02 6.58 8.17
C THR A 62 14.78 5.40 7.57
N ARG A 63 14.99 5.42 6.24
CA ARG A 63 15.47 4.27 5.44
C ARG A 63 16.95 4.31 5.12
N ASP A 64 17.60 5.41 5.46
CA ASP A 64 19.01 5.67 5.20
C ASP A 64 19.87 5.33 6.44
N GLN A 65 19.62 4.16 7.04
CA GLN A 65 20.30 3.73 8.26
C GLN A 65 21.77 3.33 7.99
N GLY A 66 22.65 3.58 8.95
CA GLY A 66 24.08 3.28 8.84
C GLY A 66 24.93 4.35 8.13
N LEU A 67 24.31 5.44 7.66
CA LEU A 67 25.03 6.62 7.17
C LEU A 67 25.58 7.42 8.36
N THR A 68 26.79 7.97 8.20
CA THR A 68 27.43 8.83 9.21
C THR A 68 27.89 10.14 8.58
N GLY A 69 27.62 11.25 9.27
CA GLY A 69 28.07 12.61 8.95
C GLY A 69 27.52 13.22 7.66
N ASP A 70 27.86 14.50 7.47
CA ASP A 70 27.47 15.35 6.32
C ASP A 70 25.94 15.50 6.16
N TRP A 71 25.26 15.66 7.30
CA TRP A 71 23.80 15.63 7.36
C TRP A 71 23.15 16.79 6.59
N TYR A 72 23.78 17.96 6.56
CA TYR A 72 23.32 19.08 5.75
C TYR A 72 23.26 18.73 4.26
N SER A 73 24.38 18.25 3.70
CA SER A 73 24.45 17.97 2.26
C SER A 73 23.54 16.82 1.87
N ARG A 74 23.44 15.79 2.72
CA ARG A 74 22.49 14.68 2.56
C ARG A 74 21.05 15.17 2.57
N TYR A 75 20.68 15.98 3.57
CA TYR A 75 19.33 16.54 3.67
C TYR A 75 18.98 17.36 2.42
N VAL A 76 19.85 18.27 1.99
CA VAL A 76 19.64 19.09 0.79
C VAL A 76 19.52 18.23 -0.47
N SER A 77 20.39 17.22 -0.63
CA SER A 77 20.33 16.29 -1.76
C SER A 77 19.01 15.51 -1.78
N ARG A 78 18.58 14.99 -0.62
CA ARG A 78 17.34 14.23 -0.46
C ARG A 78 16.11 15.10 -0.73
N ARG A 79 16.08 16.34 -0.21
CA ARG A 79 14.98 17.29 -0.47
C ARG A 79 14.84 17.65 -1.95
N ARG A 80 15.92 17.72 -2.72
CA ARG A 80 15.82 17.92 -4.18
C ARG A 80 15.08 16.77 -4.86
N ARG A 81 15.28 15.54 -4.39
CA ARG A 81 14.54 14.36 -4.88
C ARG A 81 13.08 14.41 -4.46
N ASP A 82 12.78 14.80 -3.22
CA ASP A 82 11.39 14.97 -2.78
C ASP A 82 10.64 16.00 -3.64
N VAL A 83 11.24 17.16 -3.89
CA VAL A 83 10.65 18.20 -4.74
C VAL A 83 10.37 17.67 -6.15
N ARG A 84 11.28 16.86 -6.71
CA ARG A 84 11.04 16.21 -8.00
C ARG A 84 9.90 15.20 -7.93
N ALA A 85 9.85 14.34 -6.92
CA ALA A 85 8.79 13.36 -6.74
C ALA A 85 7.40 14.03 -6.62
N VAL A 86 7.30 15.10 -5.82
CA VAL A 86 6.06 15.89 -5.67
C VAL A 86 5.69 16.57 -6.99
N SER A 87 6.66 17.07 -7.75
CA SER A 87 6.40 17.64 -9.09
C SER A 87 5.85 16.59 -10.07
N LEU A 88 6.37 15.37 -10.03
CA LEU A 88 5.88 14.27 -10.87
C LEU A 88 4.48 13.85 -10.45
N LEU A 89 4.20 13.80 -9.14
CA LEU A 89 2.85 13.58 -8.62
C LEU A 89 1.88 14.66 -9.10
N ASN A 90 2.28 15.94 -9.10
CA ASN A 90 1.45 17.02 -9.62
C ASN A 90 1.11 16.84 -11.11
N ASP A 91 2.07 16.37 -11.91
CA ASP A 91 1.85 16.03 -13.31
C ASP A 91 0.86 14.86 -13.46
N ILE A 92 0.93 13.83 -12.61
CA ILE A 92 -0.01 12.69 -12.58
C ILE A 92 -1.44 13.16 -12.25
N ILE A 93 -1.57 14.00 -11.22
CA ILE A 93 -2.87 14.53 -10.76
C ILE A 93 -3.50 15.41 -11.85
N SER A 94 -2.73 16.35 -12.39
CA SER A 94 -3.28 17.46 -13.18
C SER A 94 -3.28 17.20 -14.69
N THR A 95 -2.38 16.35 -15.19
CA THR A 95 -2.13 16.22 -16.63
C THR A 95 -2.13 14.74 -17.06
N PRO A 96 -3.29 14.16 -17.41
CA PRO A 96 -3.40 12.75 -17.74
C PRO A 96 -2.42 12.26 -18.83
N SER A 97 -2.10 13.11 -19.81
CA SER A 97 -1.14 12.77 -20.89
C SER A 97 0.31 12.66 -20.44
N LYS A 98 0.66 13.17 -19.25
CA LYS A 98 2.00 13.05 -18.66
C LYS A 98 2.14 11.88 -17.69
N ARG A 99 1.06 11.15 -17.39
CA ARG A 99 1.04 10.10 -16.36
C ARG A 99 2.09 9.03 -16.59
N ASP A 100 2.10 8.42 -17.78
CA ASP A 100 3.04 7.35 -18.14
C ASP A 100 4.50 7.78 -17.94
N ALA A 101 4.86 8.96 -18.45
CA ALA A 101 6.22 9.49 -18.29
C ALA A 101 6.56 9.75 -16.81
N SER A 102 5.61 10.31 -16.06
CA SER A 102 5.82 10.71 -14.67
C SER A 102 5.95 9.50 -13.74
N ILE A 103 5.08 8.49 -13.90
CA ILE A 103 5.15 7.28 -13.08
C ILE A 103 6.39 6.44 -13.40
N ASN A 104 6.81 6.39 -14.67
CA ASN A 104 8.06 5.72 -15.02
C ASN A 104 9.27 6.35 -14.33
N GLU A 105 9.35 7.68 -14.30
CA GLU A 105 10.43 8.36 -13.58
C GLU A 105 10.35 8.11 -12.07
N LEU A 106 9.16 8.10 -11.47
CA LEU A 106 8.98 7.73 -10.05
C LEU A 106 9.45 6.30 -9.76
N VAL A 107 9.15 5.34 -10.65
CA VAL A 107 9.64 3.95 -10.55
C VAL A 107 11.16 3.90 -10.64
N GLU A 108 11.78 4.67 -11.54
CA GLU A 108 13.24 4.77 -11.65
C GLU A 108 13.90 5.44 -10.42
N MET A 109 13.20 6.38 -9.77
CA MET A 109 13.64 6.97 -8.50
C MET A 109 13.61 5.96 -7.35
N GLY A 110 12.70 4.98 -7.37
CA GLY A 110 12.58 3.94 -6.34
C GLY A 110 12.39 4.51 -4.94
N ASP A 111 13.17 4.02 -3.96
CA ASP A 111 13.13 4.48 -2.57
C ASP A 111 13.35 5.99 -2.44
N LEU A 112 14.00 6.64 -3.42
CA LEU A 112 14.23 8.07 -3.39
C LEU A 112 12.95 8.91 -3.53
N ALA A 113 11.87 8.36 -4.09
CA ALA A 113 10.58 9.05 -4.17
C ALA A 113 9.62 8.69 -3.01
N TRP A 114 9.91 7.60 -2.28
CA TRP A 114 8.93 6.98 -1.41
C TRP A 114 8.52 7.84 -0.21
N ASP A 115 9.47 8.40 0.53
CA ASP A 115 9.17 9.21 1.72
C ASP A 115 8.32 10.44 1.35
N ALA A 116 8.66 11.09 0.24
CA ALA A 116 7.90 12.20 -0.33
C ALA A 116 6.46 11.80 -0.65
N LEU A 117 6.28 10.75 -1.44
CA LEU A 117 4.94 10.28 -1.82
C LEU A 117 4.13 9.78 -0.61
N ARG A 118 4.77 9.14 0.39
CA ARG A 118 4.11 8.73 1.65
C ARG A 118 3.57 9.94 2.40
N MET A 119 4.34 11.03 2.48
CA MET A 119 3.85 12.28 3.09
C MET A 119 2.67 12.86 2.32
N GLU A 120 2.70 12.87 0.99
CA GLU A 120 1.59 13.35 0.14
C GLU A 120 0.35 12.45 0.25
N ALA A 121 0.53 11.13 0.35
CA ALA A 121 -0.54 10.16 0.58
C ALA A 121 -1.25 10.35 1.93
N MET A 122 -0.58 11.02 2.87
CA MET A 122 -1.06 11.33 4.21
C MET A 122 -1.37 12.82 4.39
N CYS A 123 -1.51 13.62 3.32
CA CYS A 123 -1.79 15.05 3.46
C CYS A 123 -3.06 15.30 4.29
N GLN A 124 -3.14 16.49 4.90
CA GLN A 124 -4.23 16.82 5.82
C GLN A 124 -5.55 16.87 5.07
N VAL A 125 -6.60 16.40 5.73
CA VAL A 125 -8.00 16.52 5.29
C VAL A 125 -8.73 17.48 6.23
N PRO A 126 -9.86 18.09 5.82
CA PRO A 126 -10.67 18.91 6.71
C PRO A 126 -11.04 18.17 8.01
N ASP A 127 -11.06 18.89 9.13
CA ASP A 127 -11.27 18.31 10.46
C ASP A 127 -12.63 17.60 10.57
N GLU A 128 -13.62 18.06 9.81
CA GLU A 128 -14.98 17.56 9.76
C GLU A 128 -15.09 16.16 9.12
N VAL A 129 -14.06 15.71 8.39
CA VAL A 129 -14.05 14.42 7.67
C VAL A 129 -12.80 13.59 7.97
N LYS A 130 -12.04 13.96 9.02
CA LYS A 130 -10.78 13.29 9.36
C LYS A 130 -10.93 11.82 9.74
N ASP A 131 -12.08 11.45 10.31
CA ASP A 131 -12.38 10.09 10.75
C ASP A 131 -12.60 9.12 9.58
N VAL A 132 -13.05 9.62 8.41
CA VAL A 132 -13.21 8.82 7.18
C VAL A 132 -11.91 8.08 6.83
N TRP A 133 -10.76 8.74 6.96
CA TRP A 133 -9.45 8.15 6.71
C TRP A 133 -8.68 7.76 7.97
N ALA A 134 -9.24 7.91 9.18
CA ALA A 134 -8.51 7.67 10.42
C ALA A 134 -7.99 6.24 10.55
N LYS A 135 -8.78 5.24 10.10
CA LYS A 135 -8.33 3.84 10.06
C LYS A 135 -7.15 3.66 9.12
N GLU A 136 -7.22 4.20 7.91
CA GLU A 136 -6.15 4.09 6.91
C GLU A 136 -4.89 4.85 7.35
N ASP A 137 -5.04 6.06 7.90
CA ASP A 137 -3.94 6.85 8.46
C ASP A 137 -3.28 6.10 9.64
N LYS A 138 -4.07 5.49 10.52
CA LYS A 138 -3.54 4.64 11.59
C LYS A 138 -2.79 3.44 11.03
N GLU A 139 -3.38 2.71 10.09
CA GLU A 139 -2.73 1.55 9.46
C GLU A 139 -1.39 1.95 8.82
N ARG A 140 -1.34 3.02 8.04
CA ARG A 140 -0.10 3.52 7.42
C ARG A 140 0.91 4.08 8.42
N ARG A 141 0.47 4.65 9.54
CA ARG A 141 1.37 4.99 10.65
C ARG A 141 1.96 3.73 11.25
N THR A 142 1.17 2.68 11.45
CA THR A 142 1.59 1.39 12.04
C THR A 142 2.27 0.40 11.07
N GLU A 143 2.25 0.65 9.76
CA GLU A 143 3.10 -0.06 8.78
C GLU A 143 4.58 0.15 9.10
N ARG A 144 4.89 1.29 9.71
CA ARG A 144 6.12 1.52 10.44
C ARG A 144 6.09 0.66 11.70
N TRP A 145 6.97 -0.32 11.78
CA TRP A 145 7.18 -1.03 13.04
C TRP A 145 7.93 -0.11 13.99
N ASP A 146 7.23 0.48 14.96
CA ASP A 146 7.83 1.37 15.97
C ASP A 146 8.57 0.62 17.09
N GLY A 147 8.69 -0.71 16.98
CA GLY A 147 9.25 -1.56 18.02
C GLY A 147 8.31 -2.67 18.44
N ILE A 148 8.84 -3.57 19.26
CA ILE A 148 8.04 -4.28 20.26
C ILE A 148 7.60 -3.21 21.26
N GLY A 149 6.34 -3.25 21.71
CA GLY A 149 5.80 -2.27 22.66
C GLY A 149 6.71 -2.08 23.88
N GLU A 150 6.46 -0.98 24.61
CA GLU A 150 7.23 -0.39 25.72
C GLU A 150 7.87 -1.36 26.74
N GLU A 151 7.44 -2.62 26.82
CA GLU A 151 7.93 -3.64 27.76
C GLU A 151 9.45 -3.93 27.70
N TRP A 152 10.18 -3.51 26.66
CA TRP A 152 11.63 -3.77 26.55
C TRP A 152 12.50 -2.54 26.27
N ASN A 153 11.88 -1.36 26.06
CA ASN A 153 12.60 -0.09 26.00
C ASN A 153 12.49 0.57 27.38
N GLY A 154 13.45 0.30 28.28
CA GLY A 154 13.53 0.96 29.58
C GLY A 154 13.54 2.48 29.44
N GLY A 155 12.36 3.09 29.56
CA GLY A 155 12.13 4.53 29.45
C GLY A 155 10.66 4.81 29.23
N ASP A 156 9.99 5.33 30.26
CA ASP A 156 8.67 5.95 30.16
C ASP A 156 8.68 6.98 29.02
N THR A 157 8.12 6.61 27.88
CA THR A 157 7.47 7.57 26.99
C THR A 157 6.08 7.08 26.75
N ASN A 158 5.24 7.33 27.75
CA ASN A 158 3.80 7.52 27.61
C ASN A 158 3.50 8.20 26.26
N ASP A 159 3.20 7.43 25.21
CA ASP A 159 2.72 7.97 23.93
C ASP A 159 1.24 8.35 24.01
N GLY A 160 0.80 8.77 25.20
CA GLY A 160 -0.12 9.87 25.37
C GLY A 160 0.56 11.21 25.10
N SER A 161 1.38 11.31 24.04
CA SER A 161 1.74 12.61 23.50
C SER A 161 0.43 13.28 23.11
N ALA A 162 0.02 14.29 23.88
CA ALA A 162 -1.06 15.17 23.49
C ALA A 162 -0.74 15.61 22.05
N GLU A 163 -1.52 15.13 21.07
CA GLU A 163 -1.27 15.40 19.67
C GLU A 163 -1.09 16.92 19.52
N GLY A 164 0.14 17.35 19.25
CA GLY A 164 0.39 18.72 18.84
C GLY A 164 -0.46 19.03 17.60
N PRO A 165 -0.67 20.32 17.28
CA PRO A 165 -1.45 20.70 16.10
C PRO A 165 -0.92 19.97 14.87
N ASP A 166 -1.84 19.37 14.09
CA ASP A 166 -1.48 18.65 12.87
C ASP A 166 -0.74 19.59 11.92
N SER A 167 0.56 19.34 11.76
CA SER A 167 1.47 20.20 10.98
C SER A 167 1.40 19.94 9.48
N ARG A 168 0.58 18.97 9.05
CA ARG A 168 0.30 18.70 7.63
C ARG A 168 -0.45 19.88 7.00
N ARG A 169 -0.51 19.91 5.66
CA ARG A 169 -1.20 20.95 4.91
C ARG A 169 -2.38 20.37 4.16
N ILE A 170 -3.53 21.04 4.20
CA ILE A 170 -4.66 20.78 3.30
C ILE A 170 -4.30 21.37 1.93
N THR A 171 -4.27 20.54 0.90
CA THR A 171 -4.01 20.97 -0.48
C THR A 171 -5.31 21.19 -1.25
N ASN A 172 -5.29 21.98 -2.32
CA ASN A 172 -6.50 22.23 -3.15
C ASN A 172 -7.00 21.01 -3.93
N ASP A 173 -6.29 19.89 -3.83
CA ASP A 173 -6.54 18.61 -4.47
C ASP A 173 -6.44 17.45 -3.45
N TRP A 174 -6.69 17.71 -2.16
CA TRP A 174 -6.40 16.80 -1.05
C TRP A 174 -6.99 15.39 -1.24
N ILE A 175 -8.13 15.23 -1.90
CA ILE A 175 -8.70 13.91 -2.24
C ILE A 175 -7.80 13.20 -3.27
N GLN A 176 -7.60 13.83 -4.44
CA GLN A 176 -6.83 13.24 -5.54
C GLN A 176 -5.36 13.05 -5.18
N ARG A 177 -4.80 13.95 -4.37
CA ARG A 177 -3.41 13.88 -3.93
C ARG A 177 -3.16 12.63 -3.10
N ARG A 178 -4.02 12.36 -2.12
CA ARG A 178 -3.94 11.14 -1.30
C ARG A 178 -4.06 9.89 -2.17
N TRP A 179 -5.06 9.87 -3.05
CA TRP A 179 -5.32 8.73 -3.92
C TRP A 179 -4.19 8.47 -4.93
N TRP A 180 -3.78 9.46 -5.72
CA TRP A 180 -2.71 9.29 -6.71
C TRP A 180 -1.35 9.00 -6.07
N ALA A 181 -1.06 9.54 -4.89
CA ALA A 181 0.16 9.20 -4.17
C ALA A 181 0.14 7.72 -3.73
N LYS A 182 -0.99 7.21 -3.23
CA LYS A 182 -1.20 5.77 -2.92
C LYS A 182 -1.02 4.92 -4.18
N GLN A 183 -1.63 5.32 -5.30
CA GLN A 183 -1.49 4.62 -6.57
C GLN A 183 -0.03 4.58 -7.03
N ALA A 184 0.70 5.70 -6.97
CA ALA A 184 2.11 5.75 -7.34
C ALA A 184 2.99 4.86 -6.47
N LEU A 185 2.81 4.90 -5.14
CA LEU A 185 3.51 4.01 -4.20
C LEU A 185 3.25 2.54 -4.50
N GLY A 186 1.98 2.17 -4.71
CA GLY A 186 1.58 0.81 -5.06
C GLY A 186 2.20 0.36 -6.39
N THR A 187 2.16 1.20 -7.42
CA THR A 187 2.77 0.90 -8.72
C THR A 187 4.29 0.74 -8.62
N MET A 188 4.98 1.56 -7.83
CA MET A 188 6.41 1.43 -7.58
C MET A 188 6.74 0.09 -6.89
N ALA A 189 5.98 -0.28 -5.86
CA ALA A 189 6.12 -1.57 -5.20
C ALA A 189 5.88 -2.75 -6.15
N ARG A 190 4.81 -2.71 -6.94
CA ARG A 190 4.47 -3.78 -7.91
C ARG A 190 5.52 -3.92 -9.01
N ALA A 191 6.03 -2.81 -9.55
CA ALA A 191 7.10 -2.83 -10.56
C ALA A 191 8.38 -3.49 -10.02
N SER A 192 8.78 -3.13 -8.78
CA SER A 192 9.92 -3.74 -8.10
C SER A 192 9.67 -5.23 -7.81
N ALA A 193 8.45 -5.57 -7.37
CA ALA A 193 8.08 -6.94 -7.06
C ALA A 193 8.10 -7.89 -8.26
N VAL A 194 7.69 -7.43 -9.45
CA VAL A 194 7.82 -8.21 -10.69
C VAL A 194 9.28 -8.56 -10.96
N HIS A 195 10.20 -7.61 -10.74
CA HIS A 195 11.64 -7.88 -10.89
C HIS A 195 12.14 -8.90 -9.86
N SER A 196 11.80 -8.76 -8.57
CA SER A 196 12.15 -9.75 -7.54
C SER A 196 11.57 -11.14 -7.86
N MET A 197 10.31 -11.20 -8.30
CA MET A 197 9.66 -12.46 -8.68
C MET A 197 10.34 -13.13 -9.87
N SER A 198 10.86 -12.35 -10.83
CA SER A 198 11.61 -12.92 -11.96
C SER A 198 12.90 -13.63 -11.54
N LYS A 199 13.57 -13.17 -10.46
CA LYS A 199 14.77 -13.83 -9.93
C LYS A 199 14.42 -15.18 -9.30
N VAL A 200 13.30 -15.23 -8.58
CA VAL A 200 12.80 -16.45 -7.93
C VAL A 200 12.58 -17.58 -8.93
N PHE A 201 12.03 -17.26 -10.11
CA PHE A 201 11.72 -18.25 -11.15
C PHE A 201 12.74 -18.30 -12.29
N SER A 202 13.94 -17.75 -12.06
CA SER A 202 15.03 -17.85 -13.03
C SER A 202 15.53 -19.30 -13.17
N GLY A 203 16.20 -19.59 -14.30
CA GLY A 203 16.74 -20.93 -14.57
C GLY A 203 17.91 -21.33 -13.65
N ASP A 204 18.65 -20.36 -13.11
CA ASP A 204 19.79 -20.59 -12.23
C ASP A 204 19.33 -20.71 -10.77
N LYS A 205 18.95 -21.93 -10.38
CA LYS A 205 18.46 -22.22 -9.03
C LYS A 205 19.61 -22.53 -8.06
N PRO A 206 19.78 -21.76 -6.97
CA PRO A 206 20.76 -22.10 -5.93
C PRO A 206 20.40 -23.41 -5.23
N HIS A 207 21.40 -24.05 -4.63
CA HIS A 207 21.16 -25.26 -3.84
C HIS A 207 20.18 -24.97 -2.68
N PRO A 208 19.18 -25.84 -2.39
CA PRO A 208 18.13 -25.56 -1.39
C PRO A 208 18.61 -25.26 0.04
N THR A 209 19.79 -25.76 0.41
CA THR A 209 20.42 -25.55 1.72
C THR A 209 21.31 -24.30 1.77
N SER A 210 21.48 -23.58 0.67
CA SER A 210 22.38 -22.43 0.59
C SER A 210 21.75 -21.16 1.18
N PRO A 211 22.57 -20.24 1.74
CA PRO A 211 22.08 -18.92 2.17
C PRO A 211 21.42 -18.13 1.03
N GLU A 212 21.88 -18.34 -0.21
CA GLU A 212 21.31 -17.68 -1.38
C GLU A 212 19.88 -18.14 -1.66
N ASN A 213 19.58 -19.45 -1.56
CA ASN A 213 18.20 -19.95 -1.68
C ASN A 213 17.28 -19.33 -0.61
N ALA A 214 17.76 -19.20 0.64
CA ALA A 214 16.99 -18.57 1.71
C ALA A 214 16.71 -17.09 1.43
N ARG A 215 17.69 -16.35 0.87
CA ARG A 215 17.50 -14.95 0.42
C ARG A 215 16.48 -14.83 -0.70
N ILE A 216 16.57 -15.68 -1.73
CA ILE A 216 15.61 -15.70 -2.84
C ILE A 216 14.20 -16.05 -2.33
N PHE A 217 14.09 -17.00 -1.41
CA PHE A 217 12.82 -17.34 -0.77
C PHE A 217 12.23 -16.12 -0.04
N GLU A 218 13.05 -15.41 0.74
CA GLU A 218 12.60 -14.20 1.42
C GLU A 218 12.17 -13.11 0.44
N GLU A 219 12.98 -12.85 -0.59
CA GLU A 219 12.65 -11.89 -1.65
C GLU A 219 11.33 -12.23 -2.35
N GLY A 220 11.08 -13.50 -2.64
CA GLY A 220 9.83 -13.95 -3.27
C GLY A 220 8.60 -13.77 -2.39
N ILE A 221 8.69 -14.11 -1.10
CA ILE A 221 7.59 -13.90 -0.15
C ILE A 221 7.33 -12.41 0.08
N LYS A 222 8.38 -11.57 0.16
CA LYS A 222 8.22 -10.10 0.18
C LYS A 222 7.61 -9.59 -1.12
N ALA A 223 8.01 -10.13 -2.27
CA ALA A 223 7.47 -9.74 -3.57
C ALA A 223 5.96 -10.03 -3.69
N LEU A 224 5.42 -11.06 -3.03
CA LEU A 224 3.95 -11.23 -2.93
C LEU A 224 3.26 -10.03 -2.26
N SER A 225 3.86 -9.48 -1.20
CA SER A 225 3.38 -8.21 -0.60
C SER A 225 3.65 -7.01 -1.50
N GLY A 226 4.77 -6.98 -2.20
CA GLY A 226 5.06 -5.94 -3.19
C GLY A 226 4.03 -5.90 -4.33
N LEU A 227 3.55 -7.07 -4.76
CA LEU A 227 2.47 -7.20 -5.74
C LEU A 227 1.11 -6.70 -5.20
N MET A 228 0.92 -6.68 -3.88
CA MET A 228 -0.21 -6.01 -3.22
C MET A 228 -0.05 -4.48 -3.16
N GLY A 229 1.12 -3.95 -3.52
CA GLY A 229 1.47 -2.53 -3.38
C GLY A 229 2.21 -2.17 -2.08
N ALA A 230 2.61 -3.16 -1.27
CA ALA A 230 3.34 -2.90 -0.02
C ALA A 230 4.84 -2.71 -0.26
N ASN A 231 5.50 -1.96 0.62
CA ASN A 231 6.94 -1.75 0.52
C ASN A 231 7.75 -2.96 0.99
N THR A 232 8.48 -3.61 0.08
CA THR A 232 9.33 -4.76 0.40
C THR A 232 10.55 -4.41 1.22
N ALA A 233 11.09 -3.19 1.09
CA ALA A 233 12.22 -2.72 1.90
C ALA A 233 11.80 -2.52 3.37
N GLU A 234 10.60 -2.01 3.62
CA GLU A 234 10.04 -1.82 4.96
C GLU A 234 9.80 -3.17 5.65
N ILE A 235 9.29 -4.16 4.92
CA ILE A 235 9.16 -5.53 5.42
C ILE A 235 10.53 -6.10 5.82
N GLY A 236 11.56 -5.91 4.98
CA GLY A 236 12.92 -6.34 5.28
C GLY A 236 13.48 -5.69 6.56
N HIS A 237 13.30 -4.37 6.69
CA HIS A 237 13.71 -3.63 7.89
C HIS A 237 12.99 -4.12 9.15
N ASN A 238 11.69 -4.39 9.06
CA ASN A 238 10.91 -4.93 10.17
C ASN A 238 11.45 -6.30 10.62
N TYR A 239 11.96 -7.14 9.70
CA TYR A 239 12.62 -8.40 10.07
C TYR A 239 13.99 -8.21 10.71
N ASP A 240 14.80 -7.25 10.26
CA ASP A 240 16.08 -6.93 10.90
C ASP A 240 15.88 -6.50 12.36
N ASN A 241 14.82 -5.73 12.56
CA ASN A 241 14.35 -5.26 13.84
C ASN A 241 13.85 -6.38 14.76
N LEU A 242 13.00 -7.28 14.25
CA LEU A 242 12.56 -8.46 14.98
C LEU A 242 13.74 -9.39 15.33
N ALA A 243 14.67 -9.60 14.41
CA ALA A 243 15.85 -10.44 14.66
C ALA A 243 16.72 -9.87 15.80
N ARG A 244 16.94 -8.55 15.82
CA ARG A 244 17.68 -7.88 16.89
C ARG A 244 17.01 -8.07 18.26
N ALA A 245 15.70 -7.87 18.32
CA ALA A 245 14.95 -8.02 19.57
C ALA A 245 14.87 -9.49 20.03
N CYS A 246 14.77 -10.44 19.08
CA CYS A 246 14.86 -11.87 19.37
C CYS A 246 16.24 -12.22 19.95
N SER A 247 17.33 -11.74 19.35
CA SER A 247 18.69 -11.95 19.86
C SER A 247 18.83 -11.49 21.31
N GLN A 248 18.34 -10.27 21.61
CA GLN A 248 18.38 -9.70 22.96
C GLN A 248 17.59 -10.55 23.96
N TYR A 249 16.40 -11.04 23.57
CA TYR A 249 15.60 -11.93 24.40
C TYR A 249 16.31 -13.26 24.69
N LEU A 250 16.88 -13.91 23.66
CA LEU A 250 17.62 -15.16 23.81
C LEU A 250 18.80 -15.00 24.75
N GLU A 251 19.59 -13.94 24.58
CA GLU A 251 20.72 -13.64 25.47
C GLU A 251 20.26 -13.38 26.91
N SER A 252 19.15 -12.66 27.10
CA SER A 252 18.59 -12.39 28.43
C SER A 252 18.10 -13.66 29.16
N THR A 253 17.74 -14.70 28.40
CA THR A 253 17.30 -16.00 28.93
C THR A 253 18.45 -17.02 29.05
N GLY A 254 19.69 -16.61 28.74
CA GLY A 254 20.88 -17.45 28.83
C GLY A 254 21.10 -18.37 27.62
N ILE A 255 20.38 -18.16 26.52
CA ILE A 255 20.53 -18.90 25.28
C ILE A 255 21.56 -18.18 24.39
N SER A 256 22.65 -18.86 24.05
CA SER A 256 23.70 -18.31 23.18
C SER A 256 23.18 -18.06 21.77
N THR A 257 23.44 -16.86 21.23
CA THR A 257 23.09 -16.45 19.86
C THR A 257 24.24 -16.59 18.88
N ASP A 258 25.49 -16.75 19.35
CA ASP A 258 26.66 -16.99 18.49
C ASP A 258 26.76 -18.48 18.11
N PRO A 259 26.53 -18.87 16.84
CA PRO A 259 26.60 -20.26 16.40
C PRO A 259 27.99 -20.91 16.53
N ARG A 260 29.03 -20.09 16.70
CA ARG A 260 30.43 -20.55 16.85
C ARG A 260 30.82 -20.75 18.31
N SER A 261 29.94 -20.39 19.25
CA SER A 261 30.18 -20.55 20.67
C SER A 261 30.13 -22.02 21.07
N SER A 262 31.03 -22.45 21.96
CA SER A 262 31.04 -23.83 22.48
C SER A 262 29.83 -24.17 23.35
N VAL A 263 29.09 -23.15 23.83
CA VAL A 263 27.86 -23.32 24.61
C VAL A 263 26.60 -23.20 23.74
N PHE A 264 26.75 -23.07 22.42
CA PHE A 264 25.62 -22.99 21.50
C PHE A 264 24.90 -24.33 21.40
N ASP A 265 23.60 -24.32 21.65
CA ASP A 265 22.71 -25.48 21.49
C ASP A 265 21.62 -25.15 20.46
N LEU A 266 21.65 -25.86 19.33
CA LEU A 266 20.74 -25.63 18.22
C LEU A 266 19.27 -25.90 18.60
N LYS A 267 18.99 -26.88 19.47
CA LYS A 267 17.62 -27.18 19.93
C LYS A 267 17.15 -26.08 20.88
N ALA A 268 17.96 -25.71 21.87
CA ALA A 268 17.59 -24.66 22.83
C ALA A 268 17.39 -23.31 22.12
N PHE A 269 18.25 -22.97 21.17
CA PHE A 269 18.11 -21.79 20.32
C PHE A 269 16.78 -21.80 19.56
N SER A 270 16.45 -22.91 18.90
CA SER A 270 15.23 -23.01 18.08
C SER A 270 13.96 -22.92 18.92
N ALA A 271 13.95 -23.57 20.08
CA ALA A 271 12.86 -23.46 21.04
C ALA A 271 12.71 -22.02 21.54
N GLY A 272 13.81 -21.36 21.91
CA GLY A 272 13.80 -19.97 22.35
C GLY A 272 13.26 -19.00 21.29
N VAL A 273 13.62 -19.20 20.01
CA VAL A 273 13.08 -18.37 18.91
C VAL A 273 11.57 -18.59 18.76
N CYS A 274 11.10 -19.84 18.81
CA CYS A 274 9.67 -20.15 18.75
C CYS A 274 8.89 -19.60 19.95
N ASP A 275 9.41 -19.75 21.16
CA ASP A 275 8.81 -19.20 22.38
C ASP A 275 8.71 -17.68 22.30
N TRP A 276 9.77 -17.03 21.84
CA TRP A 276 9.77 -15.59 21.61
C TRP A 276 8.73 -15.18 20.55
N MET A 277 8.69 -15.88 19.40
CA MET A 277 7.70 -15.62 18.35
C MET A 277 6.26 -15.72 18.90
N VAL A 278 5.95 -16.76 19.67
CA VAL A 278 4.65 -16.93 20.33
C VAL A 278 4.37 -15.78 21.29
N GLY A 279 5.35 -15.36 22.10
CA GLY A 279 5.26 -14.20 22.99
C GLY A 279 5.00 -12.88 22.24
N GLN A 280 5.54 -12.75 21.03
CA GLN A 280 5.28 -11.62 20.12
C GLN A 280 3.94 -11.73 19.35
N GLY A 281 3.17 -12.79 19.59
CA GLY A 281 1.88 -13.04 18.96
C GLY A 281 1.94 -13.81 17.64
N PHE A 282 3.13 -14.20 17.15
CA PHE A 282 3.30 -15.06 15.99
C PHE A 282 2.98 -16.51 16.37
N LYS A 283 1.70 -16.86 16.29
CA LYS A 283 1.19 -18.17 16.69
C LYS A 283 0.17 -18.70 15.69
N ARG A 284 -0.19 -19.97 15.85
CA ARG A 284 -1.22 -20.63 15.02
C ARG A 284 -2.53 -19.84 14.99
N ALA A 285 -3.09 -19.65 13.79
CA ALA A 285 -4.44 -19.12 13.59
C ALA A 285 -5.50 -20.06 14.18
N THR A 286 -6.56 -19.49 14.76
CA THR A 286 -7.74 -20.26 15.17
C THR A 286 -8.53 -20.72 13.92
N VAL A 287 -9.41 -21.71 14.08
CA VAL A 287 -10.15 -22.34 12.96
C VAL A 287 -10.89 -21.32 12.07
N GLY A 288 -11.38 -20.20 12.65
CA GLY A 288 -12.05 -19.14 11.90
C GLY A 288 -11.13 -18.21 11.09
N HIS A 289 -9.83 -18.14 11.43
CA HIS A 289 -8.84 -17.29 10.77
C HIS A 289 -7.89 -18.06 9.86
N TYR A 290 -8.07 -19.38 9.72
CA TYR A 290 -7.23 -20.22 8.86
C TYR A 290 -7.35 -19.88 7.36
N TYR A 291 -8.44 -19.22 6.97
CA TYR A 291 -8.70 -18.77 5.60
C TYR A 291 -8.59 -17.25 5.45
N ASP A 292 -7.93 -16.58 6.38
CA ASP A 292 -7.67 -15.15 6.28
C ASP A 292 -6.69 -14.88 5.13
N LEU A 293 -7.18 -14.23 4.08
CA LEU A 293 -6.41 -13.88 2.90
C LEU A 293 -5.21 -12.99 3.25
N MET A 294 -5.37 -12.08 4.21
CA MET A 294 -4.29 -11.15 4.62
C MET A 294 -3.20 -11.88 5.41
N GLY A 295 -3.53 -13.03 6.02
CA GLY A 295 -2.58 -13.93 6.69
C GLY A 295 -1.48 -14.49 5.77
N HIS A 296 -1.61 -14.35 4.45
CA HIS A 296 -0.59 -14.78 3.47
C HIS A 296 0.50 -13.73 3.18
N PHE A 297 0.33 -12.49 3.61
CA PHE A 297 1.21 -11.39 3.19
C PHE A 297 2.00 -10.79 4.35
N PRO A 298 3.35 -10.75 4.29
CA PRO A 298 4.18 -10.24 5.37
C PRO A 298 3.78 -8.87 5.92
N HIS A 299 3.44 -7.90 5.07
CA HIS A 299 3.03 -6.56 5.51
C HIS A 299 1.81 -6.56 6.46
N LYS A 300 0.95 -7.59 6.39
CA LYS A 300 -0.20 -7.76 7.28
C LYS A 300 0.10 -8.67 8.45
N PHE A 301 0.67 -9.86 8.23
CA PHE A 301 0.92 -10.78 9.35
C PHE A 301 2.08 -10.36 10.28
N MET A 302 2.91 -9.39 9.91
CA MET A 302 3.89 -8.80 10.83
C MET A 302 3.29 -7.72 11.74
N THR A 303 2.18 -7.11 11.32
CA THR A 303 1.56 -5.96 12.01
C THR A 303 0.28 -6.36 12.73
N THR A 304 -0.72 -6.81 11.98
CA THR A 304 -2.11 -6.96 12.44
C THR A 304 -2.58 -8.42 12.47
N ASN A 305 -1.97 -9.31 11.68
CA ASN A 305 -2.41 -10.70 11.52
C ASN A 305 -1.34 -11.70 12.03
N ARG A 306 -0.75 -11.47 13.21
CA ARG A 306 0.33 -12.33 13.75
C ARG A 306 -0.13 -13.75 14.12
N SER A 307 -1.41 -13.92 14.49
CA SER A 307 -2.02 -15.26 14.59
C SER A 307 -2.34 -15.75 13.17
N THR A 308 -1.50 -16.63 12.63
CA THR A 308 -1.39 -16.81 11.17
C THR A 308 -1.16 -18.27 10.74
N LEU A 309 -0.91 -18.42 9.45
CA LEU A 309 -0.85 -19.68 8.70
C LEU A 309 0.51 -20.38 8.87
N PRO A 310 0.58 -21.71 8.65
CA PRO A 310 1.84 -22.46 8.76
C PRO A 310 2.97 -21.87 7.90
N MET A 311 2.68 -21.51 6.64
CA MET A 311 3.66 -20.92 5.73
C MET A 311 4.22 -19.59 6.26
N SER A 312 3.35 -18.75 6.83
CA SER A 312 3.70 -17.41 7.30
C SER A 312 4.53 -17.47 8.59
N LEU A 313 4.25 -18.43 9.48
CA LEU A 313 5.07 -18.69 10.66
C LEU A 313 6.45 -19.25 10.28
N VAL A 314 6.50 -20.25 9.39
CA VAL A 314 7.78 -20.82 8.91
C VAL A 314 8.61 -19.76 8.21
N TYR A 315 8.00 -18.92 7.38
CA TYR A 315 8.69 -17.80 6.77
C TYR A 315 9.31 -16.85 7.80
N THR A 316 8.51 -16.43 8.80
CA THR A 316 8.98 -15.55 9.87
C THR A 316 10.15 -16.18 10.63
N PHE A 317 10.04 -17.46 11.00
CA PHE A 317 11.11 -18.19 11.67
C PHE A 317 12.38 -18.26 10.82
N VAL A 318 12.29 -18.66 9.54
CA VAL A 318 13.44 -18.72 8.62
C VAL A 318 14.10 -17.35 8.47
N ALA A 319 13.31 -16.28 8.34
CA ALA A 319 13.83 -14.92 8.23
C ALA A 319 14.58 -14.45 9.49
N LEU A 320 14.14 -14.84 10.68
CA LEU A 320 14.84 -14.54 11.95
C LEU A 320 16.11 -15.35 12.09
N VAL A 321 16.02 -16.68 11.91
CA VAL A 321 17.12 -17.61 12.12
C VAL A 321 18.29 -17.34 11.16
N THR A 322 17.99 -16.97 9.91
CA THR A 322 19.03 -16.59 8.94
C THR A 322 19.75 -15.29 9.31
N ARG A 323 19.03 -14.30 9.86
CA ARG A 323 19.62 -13.05 10.37
C ARG A 323 20.48 -13.27 11.61
N LEU A 324 20.15 -14.27 12.42
CA LEU A 324 20.93 -14.71 13.59
C LEU A 324 22.11 -15.62 13.23
N GLY A 325 22.42 -15.79 11.94
CA GLY A 325 23.66 -16.40 11.47
C GLY A 325 23.61 -17.90 11.25
N LEU A 326 22.44 -18.55 11.36
CA LEU A 326 22.27 -19.97 11.03
C LEU A 326 21.78 -20.16 9.59
N ARG A 327 21.89 -21.40 9.09
CA ARG A 327 21.24 -21.79 7.84
C ARG A 327 19.83 -22.24 8.15
N ALA A 328 18.85 -21.69 7.43
CA ALA A 328 17.47 -22.12 7.54
C ALA A 328 16.77 -22.09 6.19
N SER A 329 15.91 -23.06 5.95
CA SER A 329 15.11 -23.17 4.73
C SER A 329 13.73 -23.74 5.05
N PRO A 330 12.68 -23.34 4.32
CA PRO A 330 11.40 -24.03 4.39
C PRO A 330 11.49 -25.45 3.81
N VAL A 331 10.63 -26.35 4.30
CA VAL A 331 10.46 -27.71 3.77
C VAL A 331 9.06 -27.86 3.18
N GLY A 332 9.00 -28.26 1.90
CA GLY A 332 7.79 -28.38 1.08
C GLY A 332 6.97 -29.64 1.34
N PHE A 333 6.79 -30.05 2.60
CA PHE A 333 6.13 -31.31 2.94
C PHE A 333 4.67 -31.38 2.43
N PRO A 334 4.15 -32.53 1.94
CA PRO A 334 2.76 -32.64 1.53
C PRO A 334 1.78 -32.34 2.67
N GLY A 335 0.85 -31.41 2.45
CA GLY A 335 -0.17 -31.05 3.46
C GLY A 335 0.33 -30.22 4.65
N HIS A 336 1.64 -30.03 4.80
CA HIS A 336 2.24 -29.30 5.93
C HIS A 336 3.44 -28.43 5.49
N VAL A 337 3.90 -27.50 6.31
CA VAL A 337 5.14 -26.75 6.07
C VAL A 337 5.88 -26.64 7.40
N HIS A 338 7.16 -27.00 7.40
CA HIS A 338 8.05 -26.86 8.56
C HIS A 338 9.39 -26.25 8.12
N ALA A 339 10.24 -25.89 9.08
CA ALA A 339 11.56 -25.35 8.81
C ALA A 339 12.64 -26.43 8.96
N TRP A 340 13.64 -26.39 8.09
CA TRP A 340 14.93 -27.05 8.30
C TRP A 340 15.93 -26.00 8.74
N ILE A 341 16.74 -26.34 9.74
CA ILE A 341 17.80 -25.49 10.26
C ILE A 341 19.09 -26.27 10.44
N ALA A 342 20.23 -25.58 10.29
CA ALA A 342 21.53 -26.19 10.49
C ALA A 342 22.60 -25.16 10.87
N LEU A 343 23.70 -25.66 11.43
CA LEU A 343 24.87 -24.84 11.71
C LEU A 343 25.49 -24.29 10.40
N PRO A 344 26.25 -23.18 10.45
CA PRO A 344 26.82 -22.59 9.25
C PRO A 344 27.74 -23.54 8.48
N ASP A 345 28.53 -24.32 9.22
CA ASP A 345 29.59 -25.20 8.70
C ASP A 345 29.13 -26.66 8.51
N SER A 346 27.86 -26.98 8.78
CA SER A 346 27.36 -28.35 8.62
C SER A 346 27.20 -28.73 7.15
N GLY A 347 27.34 -30.03 6.85
CA GLY A 347 27.14 -30.57 5.52
C GLY A 347 25.74 -30.29 4.95
N PRO A 348 25.54 -30.48 3.63
CA PRO A 348 24.24 -30.27 2.98
C PRO A 348 23.22 -31.38 3.29
N GLU A 349 23.62 -32.46 3.96
CA GLU A 349 22.79 -33.60 4.26
C GLU A 349 22.11 -33.50 5.65
N TRP A 350 21.02 -34.25 5.80
CA TRP A 350 20.27 -34.47 7.06
C TRP A 350 21.13 -35.31 8.02
N GLU A 351 22.21 -34.72 8.54
CA GLU A 351 23.21 -35.33 9.44
C GLU A 351 23.24 -34.62 10.82
N ASP A 352 24.05 -35.16 11.74
CA ASP A 352 24.35 -34.64 13.09
C ASP A 352 24.76 -33.16 13.01
N GLY A 353 23.78 -32.25 13.13
CA GLY A 353 23.98 -30.81 12.92
C GLY A 353 22.80 -30.07 12.29
N SER A 354 21.73 -30.77 11.90
CA SER A 354 20.48 -30.17 11.42
C SER A 354 19.24 -30.60 12.20
N LEU A 355 18.18 -29.79 12.17
CA LEU A 355 16.89 -30.07 12.82
C LEU A 355 15.74 -29.74 11.88
N ALA A 356 14.64 -30.48 12.01
CA ALA A 356 13.34 -30.10 11.48
C ALA A 356 12.47 -29.52 12.60
N VAL A 357 11.96 -28.30 12.37
CA VAL A 357 11.23 -27.50 13.35
C VAL A 357 9.82 -27.23 12.84
N ASP A 358 8.81 -27.78 13.53
CA ASP A 358 7.40 -27.50 13.29
C ASP A 358 6.97 -26.22 14.02
N VAL A 359 7.26 -25.09 13.39
CA VAL A 359 6.94 -23.75 13.94
C VAL A 359 5.43 -23.59 14.21
N PHE A 360 4.57 -24.29 13.47
CA PHE A 360 3.12 -24.16 13.61
C PHE A 360 2.57 -24.92 14.82
N HIS A 361 3.25 -25.97 15.27
CA HIS A 361 2.93 -26.79 16.43
C HIS A 361 3.95 -26.62 17.56
N ALA A 362 4.56 -25.44 17.68
CA ALA A 362 5.59 -25.15 18.68
C ALA A 362 5.12 -25.37 20.13
N ASP A 363 3.80 -25.32 20.39
CA ASP A 363 3.17 -25.55 21.68
C ASP A 363 2.94 -27.04 22.03
N SER A 364 3.03 -27.95 21.04
CA SER A 364 2.79 -29.38 21.25
C SER A 364 3.97 -30.27 20.89
N GLU A 365 4.51 -30.13 19.67
CA GLU A 365 5.60 -30.96 19.16
C GLU A 365 6.48 -30.14 18.22
N LEU A 366 7.53 -29.53 18.78
CA LEU A 366 8.38 -28.58 18.04
C LEU A 366 9.35 -29.27 17.08
N PHE A 367 9.89 -30.43 17.43
CA PHE A 367 10.96 -31.09 16.65
C PHE A 367 10.43 -32.35 15.97
N LEU A 368 10.61 -32.42 14.65
CA LEU A 368 10.18 -33.56 13.84
C LEU A 368 11.34 -34.52 13.62
N SER A 369 11.11 -35.82 13.89
CA SER A 369 12.11 -36.86 13.60
C SER A 369 12.06 -37.30 12.14
N LYS A 370 13.20 -37.80 11.63
CA LYS A 370 13.29 -38.34 10.27
C LYS A 370 12.37 -39.55 10.08
N GLU A 371 12.27 -40.36 11.13
CA GLU A 371 11.44 -41.55 11.20
C GLU A 371 9.97 -41.15 11.07
N THR A 372 9.50 -40.21 11.89
CA THR A 372 8.12 -39.70 11.86
C THR A 372 7.76 -39.15 10.47
N LEU A 373 8.61 -38.31 9.89
CA LEU A 373 8.40 -37.75 8.54
C LEU A 373 8.37 -38.85 7.46
N GLY A 374 9.27 -39.83 7.57
CA GLY A 374 9.33 -40.97 6.65
C GLY A 374 8.09 -41.86 6.71
N GLU A 375 7.53 -42.07 7.91
CA GLU A 375 6.30 -42.82 8.11
C GLU A 375 5.09 -42.09 7.53
N GLN A 376 4.95 -40.79 7.80
CA GLN A 376 3.88 -39.97 7.22
C GLN A 376 3.91 -40.00 5.68
N LEU A 377 5.09 -39.90 5.05
CA LEU A 377 5.21 -40.00 3.59
C LEU A 377 4.86 -41.41 3.07
N ARG A 378 5.21 -42.45 3.83
CA ARG A 378 4.84 -43.84 3.50
C ARG A 378 3.32 -44.02 3.54
N GLU A 379 2.65 -43.47 4.55
CA GLU A 379 1.20 -43.50 4.69
C GLU A 379 0.47 -42.73 3.57
N LEU A 380 1.05 -41.61 3.13
CA LEU A 380 0.56 -40.85 1.97
C LEU A 380 0.83 -41.53 0.61
N GLY A 381 1.46 -42.71 0.60
CA GLY A 381 1.75 -43.46 -0.63
C GLY A 381 2.90 -42.89 -1.47
N VAL A 382 3.75 -42.04 -0.88
CA VAL A 382 4.87 -41.42 -1.60
C VAL A 382 5.96 -42.46 -1.92
N PRO A 383 6.44 -42.56 -3.17
CA PRO A 383 7.51 -43.48 -3.56
C PRO A 383 8.83 -43.20 -2.82
N GLU A 384 9.57 -44.25 -2.45
CA GLU A 384 10.81 -44.15 -1.67
C GLU A 384 11.84 -43.17 -2.26
N GLY A 385 12.00 -43.18 -3.59
CA GLY A 385 12.92 -42.29 -4.30
C GLY A 385 12.58 -40.79 -4.17
N GLN A 386 11.33 -40.44 -3.84
CA GLN A 386 10.89 -39.06 -3.64
C GLN A 386 10.90 -38.62 -2.16
N ARG A 387 10.92 -39.59 -1.22
CA ARG A 387 10.79 -39.27 0.22
C ARG A 387 11.95 -38.41 0.71
N ARG A 388 13.19 -38.70 0.31
CA ARG A 388 14.38 -37.93 0.72
C ARG A 388 14.29 -36.45 0.32
N VAL A 389 13.73 -36.17 -0.86
CA VAL A 389 13.58 -34.80 -1.36
C VAL A 389 12.53 -34.05 -0.56
N LEU A 390 11.39 -34.69 -0.27
CA LEU A 390 10.26 -34.06 0.44
C LEU A 390 10.51 -33.82 1.94
N MET A 391 11.50 -34.49 2.53
CA MET A 391 11.94 -34.26 3.92
C MET A 391 13.05 -33.21 4.04
N GLY A 392 13.63 -32.77 2.91
CA GLY A 392 14.74 -31.82 2.88
C GLY A 392 14.31 -30.39 2.56
N PRO A 393 15.23 -29.43 2.65
CA PRO A 393 15.01 -28.05 2.21
C PRO A 393 14.43 -27.95 0.80
N ALA A 394 13.41 -27.12 0.65
CA ALA A 394 12.78 -26.86 -0.65
C ALA A 394 13.45 -25.72 -1.41
N GLU A 395 13.29 -25.74 -2.73
CA GLU A 395 13.67 -24.62 -3.58
C GLU A 395 12.79 -23.39 -3.28
N ALA A 396 13.38 -22.20 -3.32
CA ALA A 396 12.65 -20.94 -3.15
C ALA A 396 11.46 -20.83 -4.12
N SER A 397 11.67 -21.20 -5.40
CA SER A 397 10.63 -21.17 -6.43
C SER A 397 9.43 -22.06 -6.09
N GLU A 398 9.68 -23.24 -5.50
CA GLU A 398 8.61 -24.16 -5.11
C GLU A 398 7.76 -23.55 -4.00
N MET A 399 8.40 -23.00 -2.97
CA MET A 399 7.71 -22.47 -1.80
C MET A 399 6.99 -21.15 -2.09
N VAL A 400 7.57 -20.28 -2.91
CA VAL A 400 6.91 -19.04 -3.37
C VAL A 400 5.71 -19.36 -4.26
N PHE A 401 5.84 -20.33 -5.18
CA PHE A 401 4.72 -20.80 -5.99
C PHE A 401 3.61 -21.41 -5.10
N ARG A 402 3.98 -22.20 -4.10
CA ARG A 402 3.03 -22.77 -3.12
C ARG A 402 2.31 -21.67 -2.34
N ALA A 403 3.00 -20.61 -1.93
CA ALA A 403 2.38 -19.46 -1.28
C ALA A 403 1.37 -18.74 -2.20
N ALA A 404 1.73 -18.48 -3.45
CA ALA A 404 0.84 -17.88 -4.45
C ALA A 404 -0.39 -18.76 -4.74
N ASN A 405 -0.21 -20.08 -4.81
CA ASN A 405 -1.31 -21.01 -5.00
C ASN A 405 -2.26 -21.05 -3.79
N ASN A 406 -1.73 -20.95 -2.57
CA ASN A 406 -2.58 -20.87 -1.38
C ASN A 406 -3.46 -19.61 -1.40
N ILE A 407 -2.89 -18.45 -1.78
CA ILE A 407 -3.63 -17.18 -1.96
C ILE A 407 -4.78 -17.36 -2.96
N LEU A 408 -4.49 -17.95 -4.13
CA LEU A 408 -5.49 -18.15 -5.19
C LEU A 408 -6.63 -19.09 -4.75
N ARG A 409 -6.35 -20.09 -3.92
CA ARG A 409 -7.37 -21.02 -3.40
C ARG A 409 -8.31 -20.33 -2.40
N VAL A 410 -7.78 -19.48 -1.54
CA VAL A 410 -8.57 -18.75 -0.53
C VAL A 410 -9.49 -17.71 -1.18
N GLN A 411 -9.11 -17.11 -2.31
CA GLN A 411 -9.95 -16.13 -3.00
C GLN A 411 -11.33 -16.65 -3.45
N HIS A 412 -11.47 -17.97 -3.61
CA HIS A 412 -12.76 -18.57 -3.97
C HIS A 412 -13.70 -18.70 -2.76
N GLN A 413 -13.23 -18.40 -1.55
CA GLN A 413 -14.02 -18.36 -0.33
C GLN A 413 -14.42 -16.90 -0.06
N ILE A 414 -15.73 -16.64 0.01
CA ILE A 414 -16.25 -15.29 0.12
C ILE A 414 -16.05 -14.78 1.56
N ASP A 415 -15.05 -13.93 1.76
CA ASP A 415 -14.95 -13.07 2.95
C ASP A 415 -15.50 -11.68 2.61
N HIS A 416 -16.64 -11.34 3.21
CA HIS A 416 -17.30 -10.05 3.02
C HIS A 416 -16.65 -8.91 3.83
N SER A 417 -15.70 -9.20 4.72
CA SER A 417 -15.02 -8.19 5.54
C SER A 417 -13.89 -7.47 4.79
N LEU A 418 -13.38 -8.07 3.71
CA LEU A 418 -12.30 -7.49 2.89
C LEU A 418 -12.84 -6.56 1.81
N SER A 419 -12.14 -5.43 1.61
CA SER A 419 -12.47 -4.50 0.53
C SER A 419 -12.29 -5.15 -0.85
N SER A 420 -13.07 -4.69 -1.84
CA SER A 420 -12.91 -5.14 -3.22
C SER A 420 -11.50 -4.85 -3.77
N GLU A 421 -10.90 -3.71 -3.40
CA GLU A 421 -9.51 -3.36 -3.73
C GLU A 421 -8.52 -4.41 -3.20
N ALA A 422 -8.63 -4.82 -1.93
CA ALA A 422 -7.71 -5.79 -1.33
C ALA A 422 -7.83 -7.18 -1.99
N ARG A 423 -9.06 -7.62 -2.32
CA ARG A 423 -9.28 -8.87 -3.06
C ARG A 423 -8.71 -8.79 -4.47
N ALA A 424 -8.91 -7.67 -5.16
CA ALA A 424 -8.37 -7.43 -6.49
C ALA A 424 -6.83 -7.42 -6.49
N ALA A 425 -6.20 -6.77 -5.50
CA ALA A 425 -4.76 -6.78 -5.28
C ALA A 425 -4.22 -8.20 -5.07
N ALA A 426 -4.91 -9.03 -4.29
CA ALA A 426 -4.48 -10.42 -4.04
C ALA A 426 -4.60 -11.27 -5.31
N LEU A 427 -5.66 -11.06 -6.11
CA LEU A 427 -5.83 -11.72 -7.40
C LEU A 427 -4.70 -11.33 -8.34
N TYR A 428 -4.39 -10.04 -8.43
CA TYR A 428 -3.24 -9.53 -9.17
C TYR A 428 -1.95 -10.25 -8.73
N ALA A 429 -1.64 -10.24 -7.42
CA ALA A 429 -0.40 -10.82 -6.91
C ALA A 429 -0.24 -12.30 -7.27
N SER A 430 -1.30 -13.10 -7.07
CA SER A 430 -1.29 -14.51 -7.46
C SER A 430 -1.19 -14.67 -8.99
N ALA A 431 -2.04 -14.01 -9.77
CA ALA A 431 -2.05 -14.12 -11.24
C ALA A 431 -0.71 -13.74 -11.88
N THR A 432 -0.09 -12.64 -11.44
CA THR A 432 1.24 -12.23 -11.90
C THR A 432 2.30 -13.26 -11.54
N THR A 433 2.26 -13.82 -10.32
CA THR A 433 3.19 -14.88 -9.92
C THR A 433 3.03 -16.13 -10.79
N PHE A 434 1.79 -16.54 -11.09
CA PHE A 434 1.53 -17.68 -11.96
C PHE A 434 2.03 -17.47 -13.38
N LEU A 435 1.82 -16.27 -13.95
CA LEU A 435 2.33 -15.94 -15.28
C LEU A 435 3.86 -15.96 -15.36
N ILE A 436 4.54 -15.50 -14.30
CA ILE A 436 6.00 -15.52 -14.23
C ILE A 436 6.52 -16.94 -14.03
N ALA A 437 5.86 -17.73 -13.16
CA ALA A 437 6.33 -19.06 -12.78
C ALA A 437 6.06 -20.12 -13.85
N ARG A 438 4.96 -20.00 -14.60
CA ARG A 438 4.51 -20.97 -15.61
C ARG A 438 3.86 -20.27 -16.81
N PRO A 439 4.61 -19.50 -17.60
CA PRO A 439 4.08 -18.83 -18.80
C PRO A 439 3.49 -19.81 -19.82
N GLU A 440 3.91 -21.07 -19.82
CA GLU A 440 3.43 -22.13 -20.69
C GLU A 440 2.07 -22.73 -20.30
N ALA A 441 1.53 -22.36 -19.12
CA ALA A 441 0.28 -22.94 -18.62
C ALA A 441 -0.92 -22.57 -19.50
N ALA A 442 -1.83 -23.53 -19.71
CA ALA A 442 -3.04 -23.32 -20.51
C ALA A 442 -3.94 -22.17 -19.98
N ASP A 443 -3.87 -21.91 -18.67
CA ASP A 443 -4.67 -20.87 -18.00
C ASP A 443 -4.04 -19.46 -18.08
N ALA A 444 -2.90 -19.27 -18.77
CA ALA A 444 -2.22 -17.98 -18.87
C ALA A 444 -3.15 -16.86 -19.38
N SER A 445 -4.00 -17.16 -20.37
CA SER A 445 -5.00 -16.20 -20.89
C SER A 445 -6.01 -15.75 -19.83
N ARG A 446 -6.41 -16.65 -18.91
CA ARG A 446 -7.31 -16.31 -17.79
C ARG A 446 -6.61 -15.37 -16.82
N PHE A 447 -5.34 -15.63 -16.49
CA PHE A 447 -4.57 -14.75 -15.61
C PHE A 447 -4.35 -13.37 -16.23
N ILE A 448 -4.06 -13.30 -17.53
CA ILE A 448 -4.01 -12.03 -18.25
C ILE A 448 -5.35 -11.31 -18.12
N GLY A 449 -6.47 -11.95 -18.48
CA GLY A 449 -7.80 -11.34 -18.38
C GLY A 449 -8.11 -10.79 -16.97
N GLY A 450 -7.77 -11.55 -15.93
CA GLY A 450 -7.91 -11.13 -14.53
C GLY A 450 -7.06 -9.90 -14.18
N ILE A 451 -5.76 -9.92 -14.51
CA ILE A 451 -4.86 -8.79 -14.27
C ILE A 451 -5.36 -7.54 -14.99
N MET A 452 -5.78 -7.66 -16.25
CA MET A 452 -6.24 -6.51 -17.03
C MET A 452 -7.51 -5.89 -16.46
N SER A 453 -8.46 -6.71 -15.98
CA SER A 453 -9.66 -6.22 -15.30
C SER A 453 -9.30 -5.44 -14.04
N VAL A 454 -8.39 -6.00 -13.22
CA VAL A 454 -7.94 -5.36 -11.98
C VAL A 454 -7.19 -4.06 -12.26
N VAL A 455 -6.29 -4.03 -13.24
CA VAL A 455 -5.53 -2.82 -13.60
C VAL A 455 -6.45 -1.71 -14.09
N LYS A 456 -7.43 -2.04 -14.94
CA LYS A 456 -8.37 -1.05 -15.45
C LYS A 456 -9.23 -0.42 -14.35
N GLU A 457 -9.63 -1.20 -13.36
CA GLU A 457 -10.56 -0.77 -12.32
C GLU A 457 -9.88 -0.18 -11.07
N TYR A 458 -8.74 -0.76 -10.64
CA TYR A 458 -8.11 -0.45 -9.36
C TYR A 458 -6.72 0.17 -9.45
N PHE A 459 -5.93 -0.15 -10.48
CA PHE A 459 -4.51 0.24 -10.55
C PHE A 459 -4.13 0.89 -11.89
N PRO A 460 -4.72 2.06 -12.22
CA PRO A 460 -4.58 2.65 -13.55
C PRO A 460 -3.13 3.01 -13.94
N LEU A 461 -2.26 3.27 -12.96
CA LEU A 461 -0.85 3.61 -13.20
C LEU A 461 0.04 2.40 -13.55
N ASP A 462 -0.45 1.17 -13.40
CA ASP A 462 0.34 -0.03 -13.62
C ASP A 462 0.57 -0.36 -15.10
N THR A 463 -0.28 0.16 -15.99
CA THR A 463 -0.34 -0.20 -17.41
C THR A 463 1.04 -0.11 -18.08
N GLU A 464 1.78 0.98 -17.84
CA GLU A 464 3.09 1.18 -18.43
C GLU A 464 4.24 0.55 -17.62
N PRO A 465 4.50 0.97 -16.37
CA PRO A 465 5.66 0.49 -15.61
C PRO A 465 5.59 -1.00 -15.25
N VAL A 466 4.42 -1.50 -14.84
CA VAL A 466 4.29 -2.88 -14.35
C VAL A 466 3.98 -3.83 -15.49
N LEU A 467 2.95 -3.56 -16.29
CA LEU A 467 2.57 -4.46 -17.37
C LEU A 467 3.51 -4.33 -18.58
N ALA A 468 3.61 -3.14 -19.18
CA ALA A 468 4.34 -2.99 -20.46
C ALA A 468 5.86 -3.15 -20.33
N ARG A 469 6.46 -2.56 -19.29
CA ARG A 469 7.92 -2.54 -19.11
C ARG A 469 8.42 -3.75 -18.33
N ALA A 470 7.85 -4.04 -17.16
CA ALA A 470 8.32 -5.13 -16.32
C ALA A 470 7.81 -6.50 -16.80
N LEU A 471 6.49 -6.76 -16.75
CA LEU A 471 5.92 -8.08 -16.98
C LEU A 471 6.01 -8.51 -18.46
N CYS A 472 5.57 -7.68 -19.41
CA CYS A 472 5.73 -7.95 -20.84
C CYS A 472 7.21 -8.09 -21.22
N GLY A 473 8.06 -7.20 -20.69
CA GLY A 473 9.50 -7.23 -20.97
C GLY A 473 10.15 -8.54 -20.53
N LEU A 474 9.70 -9.09 -19.41
CA LEU A 474 10.11 -10.41 -18.91
C LEU A 474 9.56 -11.54 -19.79
N LEU A 475 8.24 -11.58 -20.02
CA LEU A 475 7.57 -12.68 -20.71
C LEU A 475 7.95 -12.79 -22.20
N ILE A 476 8.30 -11.68 -22.86
CA ILE A 476 8.78 -11.71 -24.25
C ILE A 476 10.17 -12.35 -24.37
N ARG A 477 10.98 -12.29 -23.30
CA ARG A 477 12.31 -12.91 -23.27
C ARG A 477 12.27 -14.39 -22.90
N ASP A 478 11.10 -14.88 -22.48
CA ASP A 478 10.88 -16.28 -22.12
C ASP A 478 10.80 -17.17 -23.38
N PRO A 479 11.24 -18.44 -23.32
CA PRO A 479 11.04 -19.39 -24.42
C PRO A 479 9.57 -19.50 -24.89
N HIS A 480 8.60 -19.27 -23.99
CA HIS A 480 7.16 -19.27 -24.25
C HIS A 480 6.60 -17.84 -24.51
N GLN A 481 7.33 -17.04 -25.30
CA GLN A 481 7.04 -15.63 -25.62
C GLN A 481 5.63 -15.30 -26.16
N SER A 482 4.81 -16.28 -26.59
CA SER A 482 3.46 -16.05 -27.11
C SER A 482 2.57 -15.33 -26.09
N VAL A 483 2.68 -15.68 -24.81
CA VAL A 483 1.95 -15.04 -23.71
C VAL A 483 2.40 -13.59 -23.52
N GLY A 484 3.70 -13.32 -23.67
CA GLY A 484 4.25 -11.96 -23.64
C GLY A 484 3.70 -11.08 -24.77
N PHE A 485 3.58 -11.62 -26.00
CA PHE A 485 2.97 -10.90 -27.12
C PHE A 485 1.46 -10.69 -26.95
N GLN A 486 0.74 -11.67 -26.40
CA GLN A 486 -0.69 -11.52 -26.07
C GLN A 486 -0.91 -10.40 -25.05
N LEU A 487 -0.13 -10.39 -23.97
CA LEU A 487 -0.21 -9.33 -22.97
C LEU A 487 0.12 -7.96 -23.58
N ARG A 488 1.17 -7.86 -24.41
CA ARG A 488 1.53 -6.63 -25.13
C ARG A 488 0.36 -6.08 -25.94
N HIS A 489 -0.30 -6.92 -26.74
CA HIS A 489 -1.43 -6.50 -27.55
C HIS A 489 -2.58 -5.96 -26.70
N ILE A 490 -2.85 -6.58 -25.55
CA ILE A 490 -3.93 -6.12 -24.66
C ILE A 490 -3.56 -4.80 -23.96
N VAL A 491 -2.30 -4.65 -23.54
CA VAL A 491 -1.78 -3.40 -22.97
C VAL A 491 -1.86 -2.25 -23.99
N ASP A 492 -1.49 -2.51 -25.25
CA ASP A 492 -1.56 -1.51 -26.32
C ASP A 492 -3.01 -1.04 -26.57
N ARG A 493 -4.00 -1.94 -26.43
CA ARG A 493 -5.42 -1.56 -26.52
C ARG A 493 -5.86 -0.70 -25.33
N LEU A 494 -5.46 -1.03 -24.10
CA LEU A 494 -5.81 -0.20 -22.93
C LEU A 494 -5.29 1.23 -23.06
N LYS A 495 -4.13 1.41 -23.67
CA LYS A 495 -3.54 2.74 -23.91
C LYS A 495 -4.29 3.57 -24.95
N GLN A 496 -5.08 2.92 -25.79
CA GLN A 496 -5.87 3.57 -26.84
C GLN A 496 -7.27 3.98 -26.38
N ASP A 497 -7.65 3.72 -25.11
CA ASP A 497 -8.97 4.11 -24.59
C ASP A 497 -9.14 5.64 -24.71
N PHE A 498 -10.06 6.04 -25.58
CA PHE A 498 -10.38 7.44 -25.84
C PHE A 498 -11.25 8.00 -24.70
N VAL A 499 -10.89 9.16 -24.19
CA VAL A 499 -11.78 9.93 -23.31
C VAL A 499 -12.83 10.60 -24.19
N GLU A 500 -14.10 10.21 -24.05
CA GLU A 500 -15.22 10.90 -24.68
C GLU A 500 -15.32 12.31 -24.09
N VAL A 501 -15.31 13.34 -24.94
CA VAL A 501 -15.46 14.74 -24.49
C VAL A 501 -16.91 15.14 -24.66
N ASN A 502 -17.62 15.28 -23.55
CA ASN A 502 -19.04 15.55 -23.52
C ASN A 502 -19.30 17.07 -23.48
N GLY A 503 -19.56 17.67 -24.64
CA GLY A 503 -19.99 19.08 -24.71
C GLY A 503 -21.38 19.29 -24.09
N ARG A 504 -21.51 20.17 -23.10
CA ARG A 504 -22.70 20.33 -22.23
C ARG A 504 -24.04 20.45 -22.94
N GLY A 505 -24.14 21.21 -24.03
CA GLY A 505 -25.39 21.36 -24.79
C GLY A 505 -26.56 21.84 -23.91
N SER A 506 -27.64 21.07 -23.83
CA SER A 506 -28.85 21.39 -23.06
C SER A 506 -28.86 20.83 -21.62
N VAL A 507 -27.75 20.26 -21.15
CA VAL A 507 -27.66 19.64 -19.82
C VAL A 507 -27.66 20.72 -18.74
N GLN A 508 -28.60 20.61 -17.81
CA GLN A 508 -28.85 21.63 -16.78
C GLN A 508 -27.87 21.51 -15.61
N TRP A 509 -27.72 20.30 -15.06
CA TRP A 509 -26.94 20.05 -13.86
C TRP A 509 -25.51 19.65 -14.20
N TRP A 510 -24.61 19.72 -13.21
CA TRP A 510 -23.17 19.52 -13.42
C TRP A 510 -22.61 18.47 -12.47
N VAL A 511 -21.45 17.92 -12.82
CA VAL A 511 -20.72 16.97 -11.99
C VAL A 511 -20.30 17.61 -10.66
N GLY A 512 -20.57 16.88 -9.57
CA GLY A 512 -20.28 17.31 -8.21
C GLY A 512 -21.41 18.07 -7.50
N LEU A 513 -22.57 18.22 -8.16
CA LEU A 513 -23.78 18.75 -7.54
C LEU A 513 -24.34 17.76 -6.52
N VAL A 514 -24.62 18.25 -5.31
CA VAL A 514 -25.47 17.56 -4.34
C VAL A 514 -26.93 17.97 -4.57
N PHE A 515 -27.82 17.01 -4.65
CA PHE A 515 -29.22 17.22 -4.99
C PHE A 515 -30.15 16.37 -4.12
N ARG A 516 -31.44 16.70 -4.12
CA ARG A 516 -32.51 15.86 -3.57
C ARG A 516 -33.35 15.25 -4.68
N HIS A 517 -33.57 13.94 -4.63
CA HIS A 517 -34.39 13.26 -5.63
C HIS A 517 -35.86 13.62 -5.48
N ARG A 518 -36.47 14.22 -6.51
CA ARG A 518 -37.84 14.77 -6.46
C ARG A 518 -38.90 13.76 -5.97
N LYS A 519 -38.83 12.51 -6.45
CA LYS A 519 -39.83 11.47 -6.14
C LYS A 519 -39.55 10.69 -4.85
N PHE A 520 -38.28 10.52 -4.49
CA PHE A 520 -37.85 9.54 -3.48
C PHE A 520 -37.21 10.20 -2.26
N GLY A 521 -36.92 11.51 -2.31
CA GLY A 521 -36.47 12.30 -1.18
C GLY A 521 -35.02 12.11 -0.75
N TYR A 522 -34.33 11.06 -1.21
CA TYR A 522 -32.92 10.80 -0.85
C TYR A 522 -31.98 11.90 -1.41
N MET A 523 -30.86 12.12 -0.72
CA MET A 523 -29.77 12.96 -1.24
C MET A 523 -28.88 12.17 -2.19
N GLY A 524 -28.49 12.79 -3.30
CA GLY A 524 -27.56 12.21 -4.26
C GLY A 524 -26.45 13.18 -4.66
N LEU A 525 -25.35 12.61 -5.13
CA LEU A 525 -24.18 13.29 -5.67
C LEU A 525 -24.00 12.92 -7.13
N VAL A 526 -23.93 13.90 -8.02
CA VAL A 526 -23.74 13.68 -9.46
C VAL A 526 -22.28 13.33 -9.78
N LEU A 527 -22.04 12.18 -10.42
CA LEU A 527 -20.72 11.74 -10.90
C LEU A 527 -20.46 12.06 -12.38
N GLY A 528 -21.50 12.08 -13.20
CA GLY A 528 -21.44 12.21 -14.65
C GLY A 528 -22.83 12.27 -15.27
N TRP A 529 -22.91 12.57 -16.57
CA TRP A 529 -24.19 12.68 -17.28
C TRP A 529 -24.10 12.24 -18.74
N ASP A 530 -25.22 11.77 -19.27
CA ASP A 530 -25.45 11.51 -20.69
C ASP A 530 -26.55 12.45 -21.20
N LYS A 531 -26.47 12.86 -22.47
CA LYS A 531 -27.48 13.75 -23.09
C LYS A 531 -28.84 13.09 -23.29
N GLU A 532 -28.84 11.76 -23.33
CA GLU A 532 -30.00 10.90 -23.47
C GLU A 532 -29.72 9.59 -22.72
N CYS A 533 -30.78 8.84 -22.40
CA CYS A 533 -30.65 7.57 -21.67
C CYS A 533 -29.82 6.56 -22.47
N ARG A 534 -28.66 6.16 -21.92
CA ARG A 534 -27.77 5.13 -22.50
C ARG A 534 -27.94 3.72 -21.89
N ALA A 535 -28.93 3.54 -21.01
CA ALA A 535 -29.25 2.24 -20.44
C ALA A 535 -29.80 1.25 -21.49
N ASP A 536 -29.74 -0.05 -21.19
CA ASP A 536 -30.31 -1.08 -22.06
C ASP A 536 -31.85 -1.05 -22.05
N GLU A 537 -32.47 -1.62 -23.10
CA GLU A 537 -33.93 -1.59 -23.25
C GLU A 537 -34.64 -2.36 -22.11
N GLU A 538 -34.04 -3.43 -21.58
CA GLU A 538 -34.57 -4.18 -20.44
C GLU A 538 -34.70 -3.30 -19.19
N TRP A 539 -33.66 -2.51 -18.87
CA TRP A 539 -33.70 -1.58 -17.75
C TRP A 539 -34.67 -0.42 -18.01
N ILE A 540 -34.68 0.12 -19.23
CA ILE A 540 -35.59 1.20 -19.65
C ILE A 540 -37.07 0.80 -19.45
N GLU A 541 -37.43 -0.42 -19.84
CA GLU A 541 -38.77 -0.97 -19.65
C GLU A 541 -39.08 -1.20 -18.16
N THR A 542 -38.15 -1.80 -17.43
CA THR A 542 -38.30 -2.14 -16.01
C THR A 542 -38.51 -0.90 -15.13
N VAL A 543 -37.71 0.14 -15.35
CA VAL A 543 -37.76 1.40 -14.58
C VAL A 543 -38.83 2.36 -15.11
N GLY A 544 -39.39 2.08 -16.29
CA GLY A 544 -40.46 2.86 -16.87
C GLY A 544 -40.00 4.22 -17.41
N VAL A 545 -38.82 4.26 -18.03
CA VAL A 545 -38.22 5.51 -18.55
C VAL A 545 -39.07 6.13 -19.65
N ASN A 546 -39.75 5.33 -20.47
CA ASN A 546 -40.59 5.83 -21.57
C ASN A 546 -41.89 6.49 -21.06
N GLN A 547 -42.30 6.21 -19.83
CA GLN A 547 -43.49 6.80 -19.19
C GLN A 547 -43.17 8.12 -18.47
N LEU A 548 -41.89 8.51 -18.40
CA LEU A 548 -41.46 9.78 -17.85
C LEU A 548 -41.95 10.96 -18.71
N PRO A 549 -42.32 12.12 -18.13
CA PRO A 549 -42.82 13.27 -18.87
C PRO A 549 -41.89 13.75 -20.01
N ARG A 550 -40.57 13.69 -19.80
CA ARG A 550 -39.58 14.03 -20.84
C ARG A 550 -38.96 12.80 -21.53
N GLY A 551 -39.36 11.59 -21.12
CA GLY A 551 -38.93 10.32 -21.70
C GLY A 551 -37.41 10.10 -21.69
N ARG A 552 -36.92 9.22 -22.57
CA ARG A 552 -35.48 8.87 -22.71
C ARG A 552 -34.60 9.91 -23.40
N LYS A 553 -35.20 10.93 -24.04
CA LYS A 553 -34.46 11.96 -24.80
C LYS A 553 -33.97 13.12 -23.94
N GLN A 554 -34.31 13.14 -22.65
CA GLN A 554 -33.75 14.07 -21.70
C GLN A 554 -32.38 13.58 -21.20
N PRO A 555 -31.56 14.46 -20.60
CA PRO A 555 -30.33 14.04 -19.94
C PRO A 555 -30.57 13.08 -18.77
N PHE A 556 -29.66 12.15 -18.58
CA PHE A 556 -29.62 11.23 -17.44
C PHE A 556 -28.28 11.37 -16.73
N TYR A 557 -28.28 11.17 -15.42
CA TYR A 557 -27.15 11.40 -14.54
C TYR A 557 -26.78 10.11 -13.82
N SER A 558 -25.49 9.77 -13.83
CA SER A 558 -24.94 8.74 -12.96
C SER A 558 -24.64 9.37 -11.61
N VAL A 559 -25.23 8.84 -10.54
CA VAL A 559 -25.19 9.46 -9.21
C VAL A 559 -24.87 8.43 -8.14
N ILE A 560 -24.34 8.88 -7.00
CA ILE A 560 -24.25 8.09 -5.76
C ILE A 560 -25.29 8.64 -4.79
N GLY A 561 -26.09 7.78 -4.16
CA GLY A 561 -26.96 8.20 -3.05
C GLY A 561 -26.20 8.27 -1.73
N GLU A 562 -26.81 8.91 -0.73
CA GLU A 562 -26.26 8.97 0.63
C GLU A 562 -25.97 7.60 1.26
N ASP A 563 -26.63 6.53 0.78
CA ASP A 563 -26.40 5.13 1.16
C ASP A 563 -25.21 4.46 0.44
N GLY A 564 -24.49 5.20 -0.40
CA GLY A 564 -23.38 4.71 -1.21
C GLY A 564 -23.76 3.94 -2.48
N GLY A 565 -25.06 3.75 -2.74
CA GLY A 565 -25.55 3.06 -3.93
C GLY A 565 -25.47 3.92 -5.18
N THR A 566 -24.93 3.38 -6.28
CA THR A 566 -24.96 4.03 -7.59
C THR A 566 -26.34 3.92 -8.24
N ARG A 567 -26.79 4.99 -8.90
CA ARG A 567 -28.11 5.09 -9.54
C ARG A 567 -28.01 5.88 -10.84
N TYR A 568 -28.95 5.65 -11.76
CA TYR A 568 -29.08 6.39 -13.01
C TYR A 568 -30.40 7.17 -13.01
N VAL A 569 -30.31 8.51 -13.01
CA VAL A 569 -31.41 9.41 -12.65
C VAL A 569 -31.72 10.37 -13.79
N ALA A 570 -32.99 10.45 -14.20
CA ALA A 570 -33.45 11.41 -15.19
C ALA A 570 -33.32 12.86 -14.68
N GLU A 571 -32.95 13.80 -15.56
CA GLU A 571 -32.76 15.22 -15.22
C GLU A 571 -33.95 15.84 -14.48
N GLU A 572 -35.17 15.49 -14.88
CA GLU A 572 -36.38 16.02 -14.25
C GLU A 572 -36.57 15.57 -12.79
N ASN A 573 -35.83 14.55 -12.32
CA ASN A 573 -35.91 14.11 -10.93
C ASN A 573 -34.83 14.72 -10.04
N ILE A 574 -33.95 15.56 -10.58
CA ILE A 574 -32.90 16.24 -9.82
C ILE A 574 -33.41 17.60 -9.35
N VAL A 575 -33.30 17.85 -8.04
CA VAL A 575 -33.54 19.15 -7.42
C VAL A 575 -32.25 19.60 -6.74
N PRO A 576 -31.53 20.61 -7.26
CA PRO A 576 -30.26 21.07 -6.70
C PRO A 576 -30.45 21.56 -5.27
N LEU A 577 -29.42 21.38 -4.43
CA LEU A 577 -29.41 21.92 -3.08
C LEU A 577 -28.57 23.20 -2.98
N PRO A 578 -28.95 24.16 -2.13
CA PRO A 578 -30.12 24.13 -1.25
C PRO A 578 -31.45 24.33 -2.01
N THR A 579 -32.55 23.76 -1.50
CA THR A 579 -33.88 23.93 -2.14
C THR A 579 -34.40 25.36 -1.98
N ALA A 580 -35.48 25.73 -2.66
CA ALA A 580 -36.20 26.96 -2.34
C ALA A 580 -36.91 26.82 -0.98
N PRO A 581 -37.01 27.88 -0.15
CA PRO A 581 -37.77 27.83 1.09
C PRO A 581 -39.22 27.42 0.83
N ASN A 582 -39.73 26.45 1.59
CA ASN A 582 -41.14 26.06 1.51
C ASN A 582 -42.04 27.08 2.23
N GLU A 583 -43.37 26.87 2.23
CA GLU A 583 -44.34 27.77 2.90
C GLU A 583 -44.08 27.99 4.40
N LYS A 584 -43.32 27.09 5.05
CA LYS A 584 -42.91 27.18 6.45
C LYS A 584 -41.53 27.82 6.64
N GLY A 585 -40.87 28.22 5.56
CA GLY A 585 -39.51 28.76 5.56
C GLY A 585 -38.42 27.70 5.75
N GLU A 586 -38.77 26.40 5.71
CA GLU A 586 -37.79 25.31 5.79
C GLU A 586 -37.12 25.12 4.43
N GLN A 587 -35.82 24.89 4.46
CA GLN A 587 -34.97 24.76 3.29
C GLN A 587 -34.04 23.58 3.50
N ASP A 588 -33.96 22.67 2.51
CA ASP A 588 -32.95 21.64 2.54
C ASP A 588 -31.60 22.26 2.24
N ARG A 589 -30.63 22.01 3.11
CA ARG A 589 -29.27 22.54 3.04
C ARG A 589 -28.26 21.41 3.06
N VAL A 590 -27.08 21.68 2.55
CA VAL A 590 -25.93 20.77 2.61
C VAL A 590 -24.88 21.37 3.53
N GLY A 591 -24.42 20.58 4.49
CA GLY A 591 -23.29 20.89 5.35
C GLY A 591 -22.31 19.73 5.43
N TRP A 592 -21.36 19.81 6.35
CA TRP A 592 -20.33 18.78 6.51
C TRP A 592 -20.90 17.41 6.89
N SER A 593 -21.99 17.35 7.64
CA SER A 593 -22.64 16.07 8.00
C SER A 593 -23.10 15.29 6.77
N ASN A 594 -23.64 15.96 5.75
CA ASN A 594 -24.06 15.30 4.52
C ASN A 594 -22.86 14.88 3.66
N VAL A 595 -21.84 15.74 3.59
CA VAL A 595 -20.58 15.43 2.88
C VAL A 595 -19.89 14.22 3.49
N HIS A 596 -19.86 14.14 4.82
CA HIS A 596 -19.29 13.03 5.57
C HIS A 596 -19.96 11.69 5.21
N GLU A 597 -21.30 11.63 5.17
CA GLU A 597 -22.05 10.44 4.76
C GLU A 597 -21.67 9.95 3.34
N PHE A 598 -21.54 10.87 2.38
CA PHE A 598 -21.07 10.48 1.04
C PHE A 598 -19.65 9.92 1.06
N LEU A 599 -18.75 10.55 1.81
CA LEU A 599 -17.35 10.14 1.89
C LEU A 599 -17.20 8.77 2.58
N ILE A 600 -17.90 8.52 3.68
CA ILE A 600 -17.78 7.25 4.41
C ILE A 600 -18.40 6.08 3.63
N ASN A 601 -19.51 6.32 2.92
CA ASN A 601 -20.22 5.27 2.18
C ASN A 601 -19.68 5.05 0.76
N SER A 602 -18.87 5.97 0.21
CA SER A 602 -18.39 5.90 -1.18
C SER A 602 -17.02 6.51 -1.43
N ALA A 603 -16.13 6.44 -0.42
CA ALA A 603 -14.77 6.98 -0.49
C ALA A 603 -14.05 6.65 -1.81
N TRP A 604 -14.06 5.37 -2.21
CA TRP A 604 -13.36 4.90 -3.41
C TRP A 604 -13.78 5.62 -4.70
N THR A 605 -15.09 5.68 -4.98
CA THR A 605 -15.59 6.34 -6.20
C THR A 605 -15.35 7.84 -6.14
N ILE A 606 -15.54 8.45 -4.97
CA ILE A 606 -15.30 9.89 -4.77
C ILE A 606 -13.82 10.23 -5.00
N GLU A 607 -12.91 9.39 -4.49
CA GLU A 607 -11.47 9.55 -4.65
C GLU A 607 -11.00 9.52 -6.10
N GLN A 608 -11.72 8.81 -6.98
CA GLN A 608 -11.42 8.77 -8.41
C GLN A 608 -12.04 9.95 -9.17
N THR A 609 -13.21 10.42 -8.75
CA THR A 609 -14.00 11.42 -9.49
C THR A 609 -13.70 12.86 -9.09
N PHE A 610 -13.36 13.14 -7.83
CA PHE A 610 -13.29 14.50 -7.30
C PHE A 610 -11.94 14.86 -6.70
N SER A 611 -11.55 16.13 -6.82
CA SER A 611 -10.28 16.69 -6.32
C SER A 611 -10.34 17.16 -4.87
N ARG A 612 -11.48 17.73 -4.47
CA ARG A 612 -11.77 18.24 -3.12
C ARG A 612 -13.28 18.42 -2.98
N VAL A 613 -13.72 18.73 -1.77
CA VAL A 613 -15.07 19.26 -1.50
C VAL A 613 -14.96 20.69 -0.98
N GLU A 614 -15.81 21.56 -1.49
CA GLU A 614 -16.03 22.92 -0.98
C GLU A 614 -17.40 22.95 -0.29
N VAL A 615 -17.47 23.47 0.94
CA VAL A 615 -18.70 23.57 1.74
C VAL A 615 -18.86 25.00 2.24
N ASP A 616 -20.05 25.55 2.08
CA ASP A 616 -20.50 26.81 2.65
C ASP A 616 -21.75 26.54 3.48
N GLU A 617 -21.57 26.40 4.80
CA GLU A 617 -22.67 26.07 5.71
C GLU A 617 -23.66 27.23 5.91
N GLU A 618 -23.22 28.48 5.73
CA GLU A 618 -24.09 29.65 5.83
C GLU A 618 -25.11 29.67 4.69
N LEU A 619 -24.62 29.40 3.47
CA LEU A 619 -25.45 29.27 2.27
C LEU A 619 -26.08 27.88 2.13
N GLY A 620 -25.64 26.89 2.92
CA GLY A 620 -26.10 25.51 2.85
C GLY A 620 -25.76 24.82 1.53
N ARG A 621 -24.59 25.13 0.97
CA ARG A 621 -24.11 24.65 -0.33
C ARG A 621 -22.88 23.75 -0.15
N ALA A 622 -22.78 22.74 -0.99
CA ALA A 622 -21.54 21.99 -1.16
C ALA A 622 -21.30 21.69 -2.63
N TRP A 623 -20.04 21.62 -3.00
CA TRP A 623 -19.63 21.24 -4.34
C TRP A 623 -18.43 20.29 -4.29
N PHE A 624 -18.61 19.10 -4.85
CA PHE A 624 -17.52 18.16 -5.07
C PHE A 624 -16.81 18.55 -6.35
N VAL A 625 -15.61 19.11 -6.22
CA VAL A 625 -14.90 19.70 -7.36
C VAL A 625 -14.36 18.58 -8.26
N PRO A 626 -14.72 18.52 -9.56
CA PRO A 626 -14.26 17.45 -10.45
C PRO A 626 -12.74 17.29 -10.47
N SER A 627 -12.28 16.04 -10.60
CA SER A 627 -10.88 15.72 -10.86
C SER A 627 -10.43 16.22 -12.24
N ALA A 628 -9.14 16.21 -12.53
CA ALA A 628 -8.65 16.55 -13.86
C ALA A 628 -9.16 15.58 -14.96
N ASN A 629 -9.44 14.32 -14.62
CA ASN A 629 -10.05 13.37 -15.55
C ASN A 629 -11.50 13.77 -15.84
N THR A 630 -12.27 13.93 -14.78
CA THR A 630 -13.70 14.23 -14.86
C THR A 630 -13.95 15.60 -15.50
N ALA A 631 -13.11 16.60 -15.23
CA ALA A 631 -13.19 17.91 -15.88
C ALA A 631 -12.86 17.88 -17.38
N ARG A 632 -12.07 16.90 -17.85
CA ARG A 632 -11.80 16.71 -19.29
C ARG A 632 -12.95 16.00 -19.99
N GLU A 633 -13.59 15.07 -19.31
CA GLU A 633 -14.77 14.35 -19.82
C GLU A 633 -15.99 15.27 -19.87
N PHE A 634 -16.19 16.11 -18.86
CA PHE A 634 -17.31 17.07 -18.74
C PHE A 634 -16.80 18.52 -18.73
N PRO A 635 -16.29 19.04 -19.87
CA PRO A 635 -15.81 20.41 -19.95
C PRO A 635 -16.93 21.42 -19.68
N GLY A 636 -16.63 22.44 -18.86
CA GLY A 636 -17.57 23.52 -18.48
C GLY A 636 -18.29 23.29 -17.15
N ASP A 637 -18.34 22.06 -16.63
CA ASP A 637 -19.00 21.78 -15.35
C ASP A 637 -18.28 22.42 -14.17
N THR A 638 -16.94 22.52 -14.24
CA THR A 638 -16.13 23.21 -13.24
C THR A 638 -16.46 24.71 -13.14
N GLU A 639 -16.82 25.35 -14.25
CA GLU A 639 -17.17 26.77 -14.26
C GLU A 639 -18.54 27.00 -13.62
N VAL A 640 -19.50 26.11 -13.90
CA VAL A 640 -20.84 26.20 -13.32
C VAL A 640 -20.84 25.88 -11.82
N GLY A 641 -20.13 24.84 -11.39
CA GLY A 641 -20.01 24.53 -9.96
C GLY A 641 -19.34 25.66 -9.18
N ARG A 642 -18.29 26.28 -9.74
CA ARG A 642 -17.68 27.46 -9.12
C ARG A 642 -18.66 28.63 -9.02
N ALA A 643 -19.41 28.90 -10.09
CA ALA A 643 -20.43 29.95 -10.08
C ALA A 643 -21.51 29.68 -9.02
N HIS A 644 -21.94 28.43 -8.87
CA HIS A 644 -22.90 28.03 -7.84
C HIS A 644 -22.39 28.33 -6.41
N MET A 645 -21.11 28.10 -6.12
CA MET A 645 -20.56 28.43 -4.80
C MET A 645 -20.49 29.94 -4.52
N HIS A 646 -20.37 30.79 -5.54
CA HIS A 646 -20.17 32.23 -5.37
C HIS A 646 -21.43 33.09 -5.62
N ARG A 647 -22.55 32.50 -6.05
CA ARG A 647 -23.81 33.23 -6.28
C ARG A 647 -24.38 33.79 -4.98
N PRO A 648 -24.90 35.04 -4.94
CA PRO A 648 -25.59 35.58 -3.77
C PRO A 648 -26.76 34.69 -3.33
N ALA A 649 -27.11 34.70 -2.04
CA ALA A 649 -28.20 33.89 -1.48
C ALA A 649 -29.57 34.09 -2.17
N ASN A 650 -29.77 35.25 -2.83
CA ASN A 650 -31.04 35.65 -3.45
C ASN A 650 -31.15 35.31 -4.95
N GLU A 651 -30.13 34.71 -5.57
CA GLU A 651 -30.18 34.27 -6.97
C GLU A 651 -30.35 32.74 -7.04
N HIS A 652 -31.55 32.27 -7.43
CA HIS A 652 -31.83 30.85 -7.65
C HIS A 652 -31.17 30.36 -8.96
N VAL A 653 -30.84 29.06 -9.01
CA VAL A 653 -30.02 28.43 -10.07
C VAL A 653 -30.64 28.54 -11.45
#